data_AF-A0AAX7T9J3-F1
#
_entry.id   AF-A0AAX7T9J3-F1
#
_cell.length_a   1.000
_cell.length_b   1.000
_cell.length_c   1.000
_cell.angle_alpha   90.00
_cell.angle_beta   90.00
_cell.angle_gamma   90.00
#
_symmetry.space_group_name_H-M   'P 1'
#
loop_
_entity.id
_entity.type
_entity.pdbx_description
1 polymer ?
#
loop_
_entity_poly.entity_id
_entity_poly.type
_entity_poly.pdbx_seq_one_letter_code
_entity_poly.pdbx_strand_id
1 'polypeptide(L)'
;MARHLLSCQHSSIPSQPPLSGLLPAELSEEPRIPPAVLFEEPRLPPKVLSLGSEPFSDSLLEHSYALPSAFNKTAADGKSMNLTCPHCGLTLRTKNYKAHMMRKHSNQSIDVCLASHLQCVCVDETTGLFAVQRTGHGFSVPVHVQRKTWGVSHNIRCELEECQQYQLLAQRSGLGFSLCEHLRSLDYCRETVKEVFLQEHIVMEMVDLKFFGEAKAATCIKRQKAAQMAHAPLCVRVDFGGSSTQICLSVFEPEIHSFCRLGRIFVTYNALRNTWHCACAKPRISCPHKNIAKWHLFQTQRDIFKSTVPLSSGTPSQMTQESSSFEDNAAVERSIRYIFKEKKIPGSLPENVISQKMDHQKQLFPCETLCQVCPEHPKLDEAVLVTNKARIVSMMGVIENVSTHHRSCPRCHMVYRYQEWTDGLHNFDNHVVLSLELCLFLRENLQNHVSASRVIDSLEGLRRVKFPSRDTIFHAYCHFEALTDAEYMYSCINCGFHPPVVVMDLHRKGVFKLAVSDLKAPEDFNGEHDIEGFWNSIHLEMISRGFFPSGVKNPFSVPPSYTHWAPWIGSETRTSDIVLNTEFKKVGTSSSHEAKLSSVTEDRLLDELAKQKVGVVRKLCKACNIDSKGSRFDLITRLREKMKSRQTYDKVFQSIWGASGGWSVILCPHGIVYSVKFNLRAESPRDFADLLLSWKHMPNVCVYDFARGLAAHTNLRVPDKLPFHPHEGRLAEPTEENVKAAQDGSLKVNLPWLHERMDSVNENPHPVTGSSDHYVLYDRFHEGNTKDPKDILRRIQLVPELKGWLNSQVVEQFFANMRKSNYFLSNMSPSTHVFLMRNINHHYNTVTNKKLLERQLRHGRLGKINISLSALGQAVVGKYMHCVMTRTLPLFTCYICSYLCVYILFFVYLAPQVCNKPREITETVLNPAPSTSGDTEPQKRVDNKKANRRSTDATFPDPCGPPCEALTKPENILASRSSWCFVPHPGQQQLLNYVLDISRPKDELIVETSSGCLTRSDFWTLGLNKEMESTIGNGCFELITKIVQSKGISIYIENLYVTRTWLAPYGCDPLRSFPTDAQRMDIIVLPLWTPGHFQLCESCSEDHSRAVVRKKEL
;
A
#
# COMPACT_ATOMS: atom_id res chain seq x y z
N MET A 1 -5.94 -31.97 -24.58
CA MET A 1 -7.09 -32.73 -24.02
C MET A 1 -6.67 -33.98 -23.25
N ALA A 2 -6.28 -35.10 -23.87
CA ALA A 2 -6.13 -36.41 -23.20
C ALA A 2 -5.33 -36.41 -21.86
N ARG A 3 -4.20 -35.69 -21.79
CA ARG A 3 -3.40 -35.55 -20.54
C ARG A 3 -4.12 -34.87 -19.37
N HIS A 4 -5.23 -34.16 -19.59
CA HIS A 4 -5.99 -33.47 -18.54
C HIS A 4 -7.14 -34.33 -17.97
N LEU A 5 -7.72 -35.25 -18.76
CA LEU A 5 -8.72 -36.20 -18.24
C LEU A 5 -8.09 -37.19 -17.24
N LEU A 6 -6.79 -37.48 -17.39
CA LEU A 6 -6.02 -38.32 -16.47
C LEU A 6 -5.71 -37.67 -15.10
N SER A 7 -5.83 -36.33 -14.96
CA SER A 7 -5.51 -35.65 -13.69
C SER A 7 -6.66 -35.62 -12.67
N CYS A 8 -7.79 -36.28 -12.96
CA CYS A 8 -9.01 -36.24 -12.14
C CYS A 8 -9.48 -37.62 -11.64
N GLN A 9 -8.63 -38.65 -11.70
CA GLN A 9 -8.91 -39.98 -11.13
C GLN A 9 -7.73 -40.49 -10.30
N HIS A 10 -8.04 -41.32 -9.31
CA HIS A 10 -7.13 -42.05 -8.41
C HIS A 10 -6.38 -41.25 -7.33
N SER A 11 -7.10 -41.00 -6.24
CA SER A 11 -6.59 -41.37 -4.92
C SER A 11 -6.53 -42.91 -4.76
N SER A 12 -5.81 -43.38 -3.73
CA SER A 12 -5.67 -44.80 -3.29
C SER A 12 -4.59 -45.66 -4.01
N ILE A 13 -3.99 -46.55 -3.21
CA ILE A 13 -2.76 -47.37 -3.37
C ILE A 13 -2.99 -48.65 -2.49
N PRO A 14 -2.31 -49.84 -2.59
CA PRO A 14 -1.24 -50.31 -3.48
C PRO A 14 -1.48 -51.68 -4.20
N SER A 15 -0.62 -52.05 -5.16
CA SER A 15 0.06 -53.37 -5.23
C SER A 15 1.28 -53.34 -6.18
N GLN A 16 2.21 -54.30 -6.05
CA GLN A 16 3.45 -54.49 -6.85
C GLN A 16 3.52 -55.95 -7.37
N PRO A 17 4.66 -56.44 -7.90
CA PRO A 17 5.35 -56.20 -9.19
C PRO A 17 5.35 -57.54 -10.01
N PRO A 18 6.33 -57.99 -10.86
CA PRO A 18 7.53 -57.39 -11.50
C PRO A 18 7.52 -57.64 -13.05
N LEU A 19 8.58 -57.84 -13.88
CA LEU A 19 10.07 -57.83 -13.82
C LEU A 19 10.63 -57.66 -15.27
N SER A 20 11.78 -56.98 -15.46
CA SER A 20 12.71 -57.04 -16.62
C SER A 20 12.21 -56.66 -18.05
N GLY A 21 13.07 -56.22 -18.99
CA GLY A 21 14.50 -55.86 -18.91
C GLY A 21 15.18 -55.70 -20.29
N LEU A 22 16.47 -55.31 -20.27
CA LEU A 22 17.49 -55.36 -21.34
C LEU A 22 17.49 -54.34 -22.51
N LEU A 23 18.59 -53.56 -22.52
CA LEU A 23 19.36 -52.98 -23.64
C LEU A 23 20.13 -54.10 -24.41
N PRO A 24 20.84 -53.91 -25.56
CA PRO A 24 21.71 -52.75 -25.88
C PRO A 24 22.00 -52.36 -27.36
N ALA A 25 22.86 -51.34 -27.54
CA ALA A 25 23.91 -51.16 -28.59
C ALA A 25 23.52 -51.06 -30.10
N GLU A 26 24.28 -50.46 -31.02
CA GLU A 26 25.39 -49.45 -31.00
C GLU A 26 25.52 -48.80 -32.43
N LEU A 27 26.39 -47.79 -32.58
CA LEU A 27 27.30 -47.43 -33.72
C LEU A 27 26.98 -47.90 -35.17
N SER A 28 27.31 -47.18 -36.27
CA SER A 28 27.94 -45.86 -36.53
C SER A 28 27.97 -45.61 -38.06
N GLU A 29 28.17 -44.37 -38.53
CA GLU A 29 29.28 -43.96 -39.45
C GLU A 29 29.16 -42.51 -40.00
N GLU A 30 30.29 -41.97 -40.44
CA GLU A 30 30.58 -40.61 -40.96
C GLU A 30 31.82 -40.74 -41.89
N PRO A 31 32.38 -39.69 -42.54
CA PRO A 31 31.83 -38.59 -43.34
C PRO A 31 32.50 -38.52 -44.74
N ARG A 32 32.26 -37.46 -45.55
CA ARG A 32 33.29 -36.74 -46.35
C ARG A 32 32.78 -35.45 -47.02
N ILE A 33 33.70 -34.63 -47.56
CA ILE A 33 33.53 -33.20 -47.90
C ILE A 33 33.96 -32.88 -49.38
N PRO A 34 34.22 -31.64 -49.88
CA PRO A 34 33.69 -31.13 -51.17
C PRO A 34 34.75 -31.03 -52.30
N PRO A 35 34.52 -30.34 -53.45
CA PRO A 35 34.85 -28.88 -53.53
C PRO A 35 34.09 -28.00 -54.57
N ALA A 36 34.20 -26.66 -54.41
CA ALA A 36 34.57 -25.55 -55.35
C ALA A 36 34.23 -25.58 -56.89
N VAL A 37 34.11 -24.49 -57.70
CA VAL A 37 34.05 -23.00 -57.55
C VAL A 37 33.75 -22.25 -58.91
N LEU A 38 33.00 -21.12 -58.87
CA LEU A 38 32.91 -19.94 -59.80
C LEU A 38 32.47 -19.99 -61.30
N PHE A 39 32.11 -18.77 -61.79
CA PHE A 39 31.99 -18.22 -63.18
C PHE A 39 30.74 -18.58 -64.05
N GLU A 40 30.13 -17.69 -64.87
CA GLU A 40 30.16 -16.21 -65.03
C GLU A 40 28.88 -15.68 -65.78
N GLU A 41 28.68 -14.35 -65.93
CA GLU A 41 27.60 -13.73 -66.74
C GLU A 41 27.79 -13.89 -68.27
N PRO A 42 26.77 -13.56 -69.10
CA PRO A 42 26.98 -12.36 -69.94
C PRO A 42 25.77 -11.41 -70.14
N ARG A 43 26.13 -10.20 -70.58
CA ARG A 43 25.33 -8.96 -70.77
C ARG A 43 24.65 -8.90 -72.17
N LEU A 44 23.46 -8.29 -72.38
CA LEU A 44 23.16 -6.84 -72.65
C LEU A 44 24.00 -6.24 -73.82
N PRO A 45 23.62 -5.11 -74.50
CA PRO A 45 22.47 -4.17 -74.40
C PRO A 45 21.83 -3.94 -75.81
N PRO A 46 21.33 -2.74 -76.29
CA PRO A 46 20.91 -1.43 -75.74
C PRO A 46 19.47 -1.03 -76.18
N LYS A 47 18.94 0.21 -76.33
CA LYS A 47 19.32 1.66 -76.22
C LYS A 47 18.07 2.42 -75.67
N VAL A 48 18.11 3.50 -74.86
CA VAL A 48 18.52 4.92 -75.08
C VAL A 48 17.60 5.68 -76.06
N LEU A 49 17.01 6.83 -75.75
CA LEU A 49 17.05 7.80 -74.62
C LEU A 49 15.85 7.64 -73.64
N SER A 50 15.58 8.34 -72.52
CA SER A 50 16.26 9.27 -71.55
C SER A 50 15.30 9.45 -70.33
N LEU A 51 15.50 10.23 -69.25
CA LEU A 51 16.48 11.24 -68.83
C LEU A 51 16.62 11.23 -67.29
N GLY A 52 17.84 11.15 -66.75
CA GLY A 52 18.16 11.53 -65.36
C GLY A 52 17.82 10.55 -64.22
N SER A 53 18.72 9.62 -63.93
CA SER A 53 18.81 8.91 -62.63
C SER A 53 20.07 9.32 -61.86
N GLU A 54 20.09 9.07 -60.55
CA GLU A 54 21.14 8.36 -59.77
C GLU A 54 20.93 8.54 -58.24
N PRO A 55 21.38 7.62 -57.36
CA PRO A 55 20.41 6.98 -56.47
C PRO A 55 20.80 6.92 -54.97
N PHE A 56 20.13 6.01 -54.26
CA PHE A 56 20.12 5.76 -52.80
C PHE A 56 21.48 5.70 -52.07
N SER A 57 21.44 6.14 -50.81
CA SER A 57 22.31 5.65 -49.74
C SER A 57 21.50 5.45 -48.45
N ASP A 58 21.74 4.37 -47.71
CA ASP A 58 21.08 4.09 -46.43
C ASP A 58 21.41 5.13 -45.34
N SER A 59 20.39 5.62 -44.62
CA SER A 59 20.58 6.23 -43.29
C SER A 59 19.28 6.22 -42.46
N LEU A 60 19.36 5.64 -41.26
CA LEU A 60 18.30 5.68 -40.26
C LEU A 60 18.03 7.11 -39.80
N LEU A 61 16.76 7.56 -39.87
CA LEU A 61 16.38 8.94 -39.54
C LEU A 61 15.80 9.04 -38.12
N GLU A 62 16.68 9.21 -37.13
CA GLU A 62 16.31 9.45 -35.72
C GLU A 62 15.44 10.69 -35.58
N HIS A 63 14.16 10.50 -35.24
CA HIS A 63 13.25 11.60 -34.92
C HIS A 63 13.50 12.13 -33.50
N SER A 64 14.57 12.92 -33.36
CA SER A 64 14.89 13.64 -32.12
C SER A 64 14.00 14.89 -31.96
N TYR A 65 13.50 15.10 -30.74
CA TYR A 65 12.64 16.25 -30.42
C TYR A 65 13.44 17.57 -30.54
N ALA A 66 12.89 18.53 -31.29
CA ALA A 66 13.58 19.76 -31.63
C ALA A 66 13.94 20.62 -30.39
N LEU A 67 15.23 20.91 -30.25
CA LEU A 67 15.72 21.94 -29.33
C LEU A 67 15.40 23.34 -29.88
N PRO A 68 15.06 24.33 -29.03
CA PRO A 68 14.96 25.72 -29.46
C PRO A 68 16.25 26.22 -30.13
N SER A 69 16.11 26.97 -31.22
CA SER A 69 17.19 27.42 -32.10
C SER A 69 18.15 28.43 -31.42
N ALA A 70 19.07 27.93 -30.61
CA ALA A 70 20.13 28.72 -29.96
C ALA A 70 21.55 28.11 -30.09
N PHE A 71 21.69 26.94 -30.71
CA PHE A 71 22.97 26.23 -30.90
C PHE A 71 23.32 26.08 -32.38
N ASN A 72 23.70 27.19 -33.03
CA ASN A 72 24.45 27.16 -34.29
C ASN A 72 25.16 28.50 -34.59
N LYS A 73 26.16 28.83 -33.78
CA LYS A 73 27.29 29.69 -34.18
C LYS A 73 28.59 29.09 -33.64
N THR A 74 29.59 28.96 -34.51
CA THR A 74 30.94 28.51 -34.19
C THR A 74 31.69 29.55 -33.34
N ALA A 75 32.77 29.11 -32.68
CA ALA A 75 33.38 29.86 -31.61
C ALA A 75 34.20 31.09 -32.06
N ALA A 76 33.90 32.23 -31.46
CA ALA A 76 34.83 33.32 -31.19
C ALA A 76 34.57 33.83 -29.76
N ASP A 77 35.62 34.26 -29.06
CA ASP A 77 35.65 34.70 -27.66
C ASP A 77 35.13 33.74 -26.57
N GLY A 78 36.05 33.30 -25.71
CA GLY A 78 35.82 32.32 -24.63
C GLY A 78 35.04 32.83 -23.39
N LYS A 79 33.86 33.41 -23.57
CA LYS A 79 32.97 33.79 -22.44
C LYS A 79 32.03 32.64 -22.06
N SER A 80 32.08 32.26 -20.77
CA SER A 80 31.25 31.18 -20.20
C SER A 80 29.76 31.55 -20.16
N MET A 81 28.99 31.17 -21.20
CA MET A 81 27.54 31.32 -21.21
C MET A 81 26.86 30.66 -20.00
N ASN A 82 25.82 31.33 -19.51
CA ASN A 82 24.87 30.83 -18.52
C ASN A 82 23.49 30.72 -19.18
N LEU A 83 22.78 29.62 -18.90
CA LEU A 83 21.39 29.37 -19.30
C LEU A 83 20.52 29.28 -18.06
N THR A 84 19.36 29.95 -18.09
CA THR A 84 18.35 29.87 -17.03
C THR A 84 17.45 28.67 -17.26
N CYS A 85 17.29 27.81 -16.25
CA CYS A 85 16.38 26.67 -16.31
C CYS A 85 14.91 27.15 -16.35
N PRO A 86 14.13 26.83 -17.41
CA PRO A 86 12.74 27.29 -17.51
C PRO A 86 11.81 26.64 -16.48
N HIS A 87 12.19 25.48 -15.92
CA HIS A 87 11.37 24.73 -14.96
C HIS A 87 11.57 25.17 -13.50
N CYS A 88 12.62 25.95 -13.17
CA CYS A 88 12.86 26.40 -11.80
C CYS A 88 13.68 27.71 -11.67
N GLY A 89 13.77 28.53 -12.71
CA GLY A 89 14.43 29.84 -12.71
C GLY A 89 15.94 29.84 -12.46
N LEU A 90 16.59 28.68 -12.35
CA LEU A 90 17.98 28.58 -11.88
C LEU A 90 18.97 28.84 -13.03
N THR A 91 19.72 29.94 -12.95
CA THR A 91 20.77 30.32 -13.90
C THR A 91 22.05 29.52 -13.69
N LEU A 92 22.50 28.82 -14.73
CA LEU A 92 23.54 27.79 -14.67
C LEU A 92 24.50 27.90 -15.85
N ARG A 93 25.81 27.72 -15.64
CA ARG A 93 26.79 27.62 -16.75
C ARG A 93 26.37 26.50 -17.71
N THR A 94 26.51 26.70 -19.03
CA THR A 94 26.04 25.78 -20.08
C THR A 94 26.43 24.31 -19.84
N LYS A 95 27.68 24.06 -19.45
CA LYS A 95 28.19 22.70 -19.13
C LYS A 95 27.47 21.99 -17.96
N ASN A 96 26.85 22.76 -17.05
CA ASN A 96 26.09 22.25 -15.92
C ASN A 96 24.58 22.12 -16.22
N TYR A 97 24.07 22.78 -17.27
CA TYR A 97 22.64 22.81 -17.61
C TYR A 97 22.10 21.40 -17.88
N LYS A 98 22.75 20.63 -18.77
CA LYS A 98 22.35 19.25 -19.10
C LYS A 98 22.34 18.35 -17.86
N ALA A 99 23.33 18.49 -16.98
CA ALA A 99 23.40 17.76 -15.72
C ALA A 99 22.36 18.21 -14.66
N HIS A 100 21.90 19.47 -14.70
CA HIS A 100 20.80 19.94 -13.86
C HIS A 100 19.46 19.38 -14.33
N MET A 101 19.18 19.41 -15.64
CA MET A 101 17.97 18.81 -16.23
C MET A 101 17.84 17.33 -15.81
N MET A 102 18.90 16.55 -16.02
CA MET A 102 18.99 15.13 -15.64
C MET A 102 18.97 14.82 -14.13
N ARG A 103 19.04 15.83 -13.25
CA ARG A 103 19.06 15.66 -11.77
C ARG A 103 17.88 16.30 -11.03
N LYS A 104 17.10 17.14 -11.71
CA LYS A 104 15.98 17.88 -11.11
C LYS A 104 14.67 17.76 -11.88
N HIS A 105 14.72 17.46 -13.18
CA HIS A 105 13.56 17.53 -14.08
C HIS A 105 13.36 16.26 -14.93
N SER A 106 14.23 15.26 -14.79
CA SER A 106 14.18 13.95 -15.47
C SER A 106 12.91 13.11 -15.24
N ASN A 107 12.02 13.54 -14.33
CA ASN A 107 10.86 12.77 -13.89
C ASN A 107 9.54 13.30 -14.50
N GLN A 108 9.59 14.13 -15.54
CA GLN A 108 8.39 14.53 -16.29
C GLN A 108 8.01 13.47 -17.32
N SER A 109 7.13 12.56 -16.90
CA SER A 109 6.14 11.82 -17.71
C SER A 109 6.55 11.49 -19.16
N ILE A 110 7.47 10.52 -19.31
CA ILE A 110 7.49 9.66 -20.50
C ILE A 110 6.78 8.36 -20.09
N ASP A 111 5.85 7.90 -20.93
CA ASP A 111 5.12 6.67 -20.67
C ASP A 111 6.01 5.41 -20.86
N VAL A 112 5.59 4.26 -20.31
CA VAL A 112 6.41 3.04 -20.37
C VAL A 112 6.34 2.40 -21.76
N CYS A 113 7.27 2.80 -22.62
CA CYS A 113 7.41 2.34 -24.01
C CYS A 113 8.74 1.61 -24.25
N LEU A 114 8.91 1.01 -25.44
CA LEU A 114 10.15 0.32 -25.84
C LEU A 114 11.40 1.21 -25.66
N ALA A 115 11.31 2.51 -25.94
CA ALA A 115 12.40 3.47 -25.76
C ALA A 115 12.55 4.04 -24.33
N SER A 116 11.64 3.71 -23.39
CA SER A 116 11.57 4.32 -22.05
C SER A 116 10.98 3.39 -20.97
N HIS A 117 11.51 2.17 -20.88
CA HIS A 117 11.18 1.19 -19.84
C HIS A 117 12.34 1.00 -18.85
N LEU A 118 12.07 0.34 -17.71
CA LEU A 118 13.09 -0.04 -16.72
C LEU A 118 13.73 -1.37 -17.13
N GLN A 119 15.06 -1.48 -17.05
CA GLN A 119 15.73 -2.74 -17.37
C GLN A 119 15.24 -3.87 -16.44
N CYS A 120 15.03 -5.04 -17.00
CA CYS A 120 14.48 -6.19 -16.30
C CYS A 120 14.98 -7.52 -16.88
N VAL A 121 15.04 -8.53 -16.03
CA VAL A 121 15.53 -9.88 -16.37
C VAL A 121 14.77 -10.92 -15.55
N CYS A 122 14.42 -12.06 -16.15
CA CYS A 122 13.82 -13.18 -15.42
C CYS A 122 14.86 -13.83 -14.50
N VAL A 123 14.45 -14.15 -13.27
CA VAL A 123 15.33 -14.70 -12.23
C VAL A 123 14.83 -16.00 -11.60
N ASP A 124 13.60 -16.41 -11.94
CA ASP A 124 12.96 -17.70 -11.66
C ASP A 124 11.73 -17.85 -12.58
N GLU A 125 11.85 -18.67 -13.63
CA GLU A 125 10.79 -18.90 -14.62
C GLU A 125 9.64 -19.75 -14.04
N THR A 126 9.92 -20.65 -13.09
CA THR A 126 8.94 -21.53 -12.43
C THR A 126 7.86 -20.72 -11.70
N THR A 127 8.28 -19.68 -10.98
CA THR A 127 7.37 -18.77 -10.26
C THR A 127 6.97 -17.53 -11.05
N GLY A 128 7.57 -17.28 -12.22
CA GLY A 128 7.31 -16.10 -13.05
C GLY A 128 7.85 -14.82 -12.42
N LEU A 129 9.05 -14.89 -11.83
CA LEU A 129 9.67 -13.82 -11.05
C LEU A 129 10.83 -13.17 -11.80
N PHE A 130 10.79 -11.84 -11.84
CA PHE A 130 11.73 -10.98 -12.53
C PHE A 130 12.44 -10.07 -11.53
N ALA A 131 13.70 -9.74 -11.81
CA ALA A 131 14.36 -8.58 -11.24
C ALA A 131 14.11 -7.38 -12.16
N VAL A 132 13.77 -6.23 -11.58
CA VAL A 132 13.56 -4.96 -12.31
C VAL A 132 14.39 -3.86 -11.68
N GLN A 133 15.05 -3.04 -12.50
CA GLN A 133 15.78 -1.86 -12.09
C GLN A 133 14.82 -0.90 -11.35
N ARG A 134 15.16 -0.49 -10.12
CA ARG A 134 14.23 0.27 -9.28
C ARG A 134 13.90 1.66 -9.82
N THR A 135 14.86 2.28 -10.50
CA THR A 135 14.76 3.60 -11.16
C THR A 135 15.61 3.62 -12.42
N GLY A 136 15.13 4.20 -13.51
CA GLY A 136 15.81 4.18 -14.83
C GLY A 136 17.14 4.96 -14.92
N HIS A 137 17.59 5.57 -13.82
CA HIS A 137 18.85 6.30 -13.73
C HIS A 137 19.62 5.93 -12.45
N GLY A 138 20.93 5.71 -12.58
CA GLY A 138 21.86 5.45 -11.48
C GLY A 138 21.76 4.06 -10.87
N PHE A 139 22.77 3.69 -10.06
CA PHE A 139 22.72 2.44 -9.30
C PHE A 139 21.69 2.52 -8.17
N SER A 140 20.74 1.59 -8.20
CA SER A 140 19.75 1.35 -7.15
C SER A 140 19.63 -0.17 -6.94
N VAL A 141 19.31 -0.60 -5.72
CA VAL A 141 19.03 -2.03 -5.46
C VAL A 141 17.76 -2.41 -6.24
N PRO A 142 17.80 -3.45 -7.10
CA PRO A 142 16.64 -3.89 -7.86
C PRO A 142 15.44 -4.33 -7.00
N VAL A 143 14.33 -4.54 -7.68
CA VAL A 143 13.03 -4.92 -7.12
C VAL A 143 12.62 -6.28 -7.70
N HIS A 144 12.08 -7.18 -6.89
CA HIS A 144 11.42 -8.38 -7.42
C HIS A 144 10.01 -8.04 -7.90
N VAL A 145 9.64 -8.56 -9.05
CA VAL A 145 8.30 -8.41 -9.63
C VAL A 145 7.85 -9.76 -10.15
N GLN A 146 6.68 -10.22 -9.72
CA GLN A 146 6.06 -11.45 -10.19
C GLN A 146 5.00 -11.11 -11.25
N ARG A 147 5.07 -11.79 -12.40
CA ARG A 147 4.06 -11.74 -13.45
C ARG A 147 3.84 -13.17 -13.98
N LYS A 148 3.07 -13.94 -13.22
CA LYS A 148 2.62 -15.29 -13.57
C LYS A 148 1.17 -15.25 -14.02
N THR A 149 0.94 -15.36 -15.31
CA THR A 149 -0.38 -15.34 -15.96
C THR A 149 -0.79 -16.72 -16.49
N TRP A 150 -0.24 -17.79 -15.89
CA TRP A 150 -0.44 -19.17 -16.31
C TRP A 150 -0.56 -20.13 -15.12
N GLY A 151 -1.31 -21.22 -15.32
CA GLY A 151 -1.65 -22.20 -14.29
C GLY A 151 -2.88 -21.80 -13.48
N VAL A 152 -3.16 -22.54 -12.40
CA VAL A 152 -4.40 -22.38 -11.62
C VAL A 152 -4.44 -21.09 -10.78
N SER A 153 -3.29 -20.44 -10.54
CA SER A 153 -3.18 -19.22 -9.73
C SER A 153 -2.36 -18.13 -10.42
N HIS A 154 -3.05 -17.10 -10.90
CA HIS A 154 -2.43 -15.93 -11.53
C HIS A 154 -1.92 -14.95 -10.46
N ASN A 155 -0.68 -14.47 -10.62
CA ASN A 155 0.01 -13.62 -9.66
C ASN A 155 0.75 -12.49 -10.39
N ILE A 156 0.21 -11.27 -10.29
CA ILE A 156 0.77 -10.03 -10.85
C ILE A 156 1.05 -9.10 -9.67
N ARG A 157 2.30 -9.03 -9.19
CA ARG A 157 2.67 -8.31 -7.96
C ARG A 157 4.08 -7.71 -8.04
N CYS A 158 4.23 -6.44 -7.64
CA CYS A 158 5.54 -5.85 -7.36
C CYS A 158 5.89 -6.05 -5.87
N GLU A 159 7.17 -6.27 -5.52
CA GLU A 159 7.61 -6.36 -4.11
C GLU A 159 7.59 -5.00 -3.38
N LEU A 160 7.70 -3.88 -4.12
CA LEU A 160 7.60 -2.54 -3.51
C LEU A 160 6.19 -2.27 -2.99
N GLU A 161 6.10 -2.00 -1.69
CA GLU A 161 4.87 -1.61 -1.02
C GLU A 161 4.25 -0.35 -1.63
N GLU A 162 5.06 0.63 -2.05
CA GLU A 162 4.57 1.83 -2.74
C GLU A 162 3.84 1.51 -4.06
N CYS A 163 4.27 0.46 -4.77
CA CYS A 163 3.63 0.02 -6.02
C CYS A 163 2.34 -0.74 -5.76
N GLN A 164 2.27 -1.53 -4.68
CA GLN A 164 1.04 -2.21 -4.26
C GLN A 164 -0.01 -1.21 -3.77
N GLN A 165 0.40 -0.23 -2.95
CA GLN A 165 -0.48 0.87 -2.54
C GLN A 165 -0.96 1.70 -3.74
N TYR A 166 -0.14 1.88 -4.78
CA TYR A 166 -0.57 2.48 -6.04
C TYR A 166 -1.61 1.63 -6.77
N GLN A 167 -1.41 0.31 -6.89
CA GLN A 167 -2.37 -0.54 -7.58
C GLN A 167 -3.71 -0.63 -6.81
N LEU A 168 -3.68 -0.62 -5.48
CA LEU A 168 -4.87 -0.46 -4.63
C LEU A 168 -5.52 0.92 -4.75
N LEU A 169 -4.74 1.99 -5.04
CA LEU A 169 -5.27 3.32 -5.36
C LEU A 169 -5.95 3.33 -6.73
N ALA A 170 -5.37 2.66 -7.71
CA ALA A 170 -5.95 2.52 -9.05
C ALA A 170 -7.25 1.71 -8.98
N GLN A 171 -7.25 0.53 -8.35
CA GLN A 171 -8.43 -0.33 -8.19
C GLN A 171 -9.60 0.42 -7.54
N ARG A 172 -9.39 1.10 -6.40
CA ARG A 172 -10.44 1.90 -5.73
C ARG A 172 -10.83 3.20 -6.46
N SER A 173 -10.13 3.54 -7.54
CA SER A 173 -10.48 4.66 -8.45
C SER A 173 -11.16 4.17 -9.75
N GLY A 174 -11.45 2.86 -9.88
CA GLY A 174 -12.00 2.27 -11.10
C GLY A 174 -10.96 2.00 -12.20
N LEU A 175 -9.67 2.09 -11.89
CA LEU A 175 -8.55 1.97 -12.82
C LEU A 175 -7.78 0.64 -12.62
N GLY A 176 -8.47 -0.46 -12.31
CA GLY A 176 -7.88 -1.72 -11.80
C GLY A 176 -6.77 -2.34 -12.66
N PHE A 177 -6.75 -2.08 -13.97
CA PHE A 177 -5.70 -2.54 -14.90
C PHE A 177 -4.41 -1.68 -14.87
N SER A 178 -4.35 -0.60 -14.09
CA SER A 178 -3.19 0.30 -14.06
C SER A 178 -2.03 -0.28 -13.26
N LEU A 179 -1.17 -1.01 -13.95
CA LEU A 179 0.06 -1.58 -13.40
C LEU A 179 1.11 -0.48 -13.11
N CYS A 180 1.95 -0.69 -12.08
CA CYS A 180 3.07 0.22 -11.81
C CYS A 180 4.15 0.15 -12.90
N GLU A 181 5.04 1.14 -12.93
CA GLU A 181 6.12 1.20 -13.94
C GLU A 181 7.02 -0.05 -14.00
N HIS A 182 7.26 -0.73 -12.87
CA HIS A 182 8.06 -1.97 -12.85
C HIS A 182 7.34 -3.14 -13.50
N LEU A 183 6.02 -3.24 -13.33
CA LEU A 183 5.18 -4.29 -13.94
C LEU A 183 4.98 -4.06 -15.45
N ARG A 184 4.80 -2.80 -15.86
CA ARG A 184 4.70 -2.39 -17.27
C ARG A 184 6.03 -2.49 -18.03
N SER A 185 7.16 -2.47 -17.32
CA SER A 185 8.47 -2.66 -17.95
C SER A 185 8.68 -4.12 -18.37
N LEU A 186 7.96 -5.08 -17.77
CA LEU A 186 8.06 -6.50 -18.12
C LEU A 186 7.52 -6.82 -19.52
N ASP A 187 6.69 -5.95 -20.12
CA ASP A 187 6.25 -6.07 -21.52
C ASP A 187 7.41 -5.96 -22.52
N TYR A 188 8.58 -5.49 -22.07
CA TYR A 188 9.81 -5.35 -22.85
C TYR A 188 10.93 -6.31 -22.38
N CYS A 189 10.67 -7.17 -21.38
CA CYS A 189 11.65 -8.13 -20.86
C CYS A 189 11.92 -9.24 -21.88
N ARG A 190 13.20 -9.53 -22.18
CA ARG A 190 13.62 -10.57 -23.13
C ARG A 190 14.75 -11.49 -22.64
N GLU A 191 15.23 -11.27 -21.41
CA GLU A 191 16.41 -11.95 -20.88
C GLU A 191 16.05 -12.79 -19.64
N THR A 192 16.69 -13.96 -19.50
CA THR A 192 16.69 -14.80 -18.28
C THR A 192 18.11 -14.92 -17.76
N VAL A 193 18.33 -14.76 -16.45
CA VAL A 193 19.64 -14.97 -15.83
C VAL A 193 20.01 -16.46 -15.82
N LYS A 194 21.17 -16.80 -16.38
CA LYS A 194 21.73 -18.16 -16.29
C LYS A 194 22.05 -18.51 -14.83
N GLU A 195 21.54 -19.65 -14.35
CA GLU A 195 21.82 -20.12 -12.99
C GLU A 195 23.31 -20.46 -12.80
N VAL A 196 23.85 -20.12 -11.62
CA VAL A 196 25.20 -20.50 -11.19
C VAL A 196 25.08 -21.55 -10.09
N PHE A 197 25.42 -22.81 -10.41
CA PHE A 197 25.39 -23.88 -9.42
C PHE A 197 26.50 -23.70 -8.39
N LEU A 198 26.13 -23.48 -7.12
CA LEU A 198 27.08 -23.29 -6.04
C LEU A 198 27.61 -24.64 -5.51
N GLN A 199 28.93 -24.77 -5.45
CA GLN A 199 29.63 -26.04 -5.18
C GLN A 199 29.88 -26.24 -3.68
N GLU A 200 29.41 -27.35 -3.09
CA GLU A 200 29.52 -27.60 -1.64
C GLU A 200 30.98 -27.57 -1.13
N HIS A 201 31.97 -27.94 -1.96
CA HIS A 201 33.39 -27.87 -1.59
C HIS A 201 33.92 -26.42 -1.47
N ILE A 202 33.40 -25.47 -2.25
CA ILE A 202 33.83 -24.06 -2.20
C ILE A 202 33.35 -23.38 -0.92
N VAL A 203 32.17 -23.72 -0.40
CA VAL A 203 31.72 -23.18 0.90
C VAL A 203 32.52 -23.75 2.08
N MET A 204 33.17 -24.90 1.92
CA MET A 204 34.14 -25.43 2.89
C MET A 204 35.51 -24.76 2.78
N GLU A 205 36.01 -24.49 1.56
CA GLU A 205 37.23 -23.67 1.37
C GLU A 205 37.10 -22.29 2.07
N MET A 206 35.89 -21.71 2.06
CA MET A 206 35.58 -20.48 2.78
C MET A 206 35.58 -20.61 4.32
N VAL A 207 35.37 -21.81 4.86
CA VAL A 207 35.52 -22.10 6.30
C VAL A 207 37.00 -22.14 6.66
N ASP A 208 37.82 -22.84 5.87
CA ASP A 208 39.28 -22.91 6.04
C ASP A 208 39.93 -21.52 5.97
N LEU A 209 39.47 -20.71 5.02
CA LEU A 209 39.86 -19.30 4.84
C LEU A 209 39.14 -18.33 5.79
N LYS A 210 38.40 -18.84 6.79
CA LYS A 210 37.82 -18.12 7.93
C LYS A 210 36.82 -17.02 7.57
N PHE A 211 36.14 -17.10 6.41
CA PHE A 211 35.06 -16.18 6.03
C PHE A 211 33.82 -16.36 6.93
N PHE A 212 33.58 -17.59 7.40
CA PHE A 212 32.61 -17.98 8.43
C PHE A 212 32.86 -19.43 8.87
N GLY A 213 32.44 -19.83 10.07
CA GLY A 213 32.60 -21.22 10.56
C GLY A 213 31.53 -22.21 10.08
N GLU A 214 31.80 -23.50 10.24
CA GLU A 214 31.02 -24.67 9.75
C GLU A 214 29.50 -24.55 9.89
N ALA A 215 28.98 -24.18 11.07
CA ALA A 215 27.53 -24.06 11.29
C ALA A 215 26.84 -23.08 10.31
N LYS A 216 27.57 -22.08 9.81
CA LYS A 216 27.10 -21.15 8.77
C LYS A 216 27.18 -21.76 7.37
N ALA A 217 28.16 -22.62 7.09
CA ALA A 217 28.24 -23.40 5.85
C ALA A 217 27.10 -24.44 5.76
N ALA A 218 26.87 -25.21 6.83
CA ALA A 218 25.74 -26.14 6.95
C ALA A 218 24.38 -25.45 6.76
N THR A 219 24.23 -24.21 7.26
CA THR A 219 23.03 -23.39 7.03
C THR A 219 22.86 -23.00 5.55
N CYS A 220 23.95 -22.77 4.81
CA CYS A 220 23.90 -22.49 3.38
C CYS A 220 23.51 -23.75 2.57
N ILE A 221 24.09 -24.90 2.90
CA ILE A 221 23.76 -26.20 2.28
C ILE A 221 22.30 -26.59 2.53
N LYS A 222 21.78 -26.38 3.75
CA LYS A 222 20.34 -26.58 4.04
C LYS A 222 19.44 -25.72 3.15
N ARG A 223 19.84 -24.48 2.86
CA ARG A 223 19.11 -23.58 1.95
C ARG A 223 19.24 -23.96 0.48
N GLN A 224 20.39 -24.49 0.05
CA GLN A 224 20.54 -25.08 -1.29
C GLN A 224 19.53 -26.22 -1.52
N LYS A 225 19.42 -27.14 -0.55
CA LYS A 225 18.49 -28.27 -0.62
C LYS A 225 17.02 -27.81 -0.62
N ALA A 226 16.68 -26.77 0.13
CA ALA A 226 15.36 -26.14 0.08
C ALA A 226 15.04 -25.47 -1.28
N ALA A 227 16.02 -24.81 -1.91
CA ALA A 227 15.86 -24.20 -3.23
C ALA A 227 15.66 -25.26 -4.34
N GLN A 228 16.45 -26.35 -4.28
CA GLN A 228 16.32 -27.51 -5.16
C GLN A 228 14.94 -28.17 -5.05
N MET A 229 14.43 -28.36 -3.82
CA MET A 229 13.07 -28.89 -3.58
C MET A 229 11.95 -27.95 -4.07
N ALA A 230 12.22 -26.64 -4.17
CA ALA A 230 11.28 -25.65 -4.71
C ALA A 230 11.39 -25.46 -6.23
N HIS A 231 12.34 -26.14 -6.90
CA HIS A 231 12.68 -25.93 -8.31
C HIS A 231 12.97 -24.45 -8.65
N ALA A 232 13.67 -23.76 -7.75
CA ALA A 232 14.00 -22.34 -7.85
C ALA A 232 15.52 -22.11 -7.67
N PRO A 233 16.18 -21.23 -8.45
CA PRO A 233 17.62 -21.02 -8.34
C PRO A 233 18.04 -20.45 -6.98
N LEU A 234 19.10 -20.98 -6.36
CA LEU A 234 19.52 -20.59 -5.01
C LEU A 234 20.02 -19.13 -4.93
N CYS A 235 20.83 -18.71 -5.90
CA CYS A 235 21.48 -17.41 -5.91
C CYS A 235 21.82 -17.03 -7.37
N VAL A 236 21.43 -15.83 -7.80
CA VAL A 236 21.72 -15.33 -9.16
C VAL A 236 22.23 -13.89 -9.11
N ARG A 237 23.25 -13.58 -9.90
CA ARG A 237 23.74 -12.20 -10.11
C ARG A 237 22.77 -11.45 -11.01
N VAL A 238 22.44 -10.21 -10.64
CA VAL A 238 21.68 -9.27 -11.47
C VAL A 238 22.58 -8.09 -11.78
N ASP A 239 22.70 -7.73 -13.05
CA ASP A 239 23.51 -6.62 -13.52
C ASP A 239 22.71 -5.80 -14.54
N PHE A 240 22.67 -4.48 -14.34
CA PHE A 240 21.88 -3.52 -15.13
C PHE A 240 22.74 -2.32 -15.57
N GLY A 241 24.04 -2.54 -15.80
CA GLY A 241 24.92 -1.58 -16.48
C GLY A 241 24.98 -0.17 -15.88
N GLY A 242 25.37 -0.04 -14.60
CA GLY A 242 25.38 1.27 -13.93
C GLY A 242 26.49 1.54 -12.92
N SER A 243 27.28 0.54 -12.52
CA SER A 243 28.45 0.71 -11.65
C SER A 243 29.32 -0.54 -11.64
N SER A 244 30.59 -0.41 -12.00
CA SER A 244 31.60 -1.48 -11.87
C SER A 244 31.97 -1.83 -10.42
N THR A 245 31.40 -1.13 -9.43
CA THR A 245 31.78 -1.24 -8.01
C THR A 245 30.68 -1.75 -7.07
N GLN A 246 29.46 -1.94 -7.58
CA GLN A 246 28.33 -2.44 -6.80
C GLN A 246 27.78 -3.70 -7.46
N ILE A 247 27.71 -4.81 -6.74
CA ILE A 247 27.22 -6.08 -7.27
C ILE A 247 25.90 -6.44 -6.57
N CYS A 248 24.89 -6.83 -7.34
CA CYS A 248 23.58 -7.27 -6.86
C CYS A 248 23.39 -8.77 -7.07
N LEU A 249 22.90 -9.45 -6.02
CA LEU A 249 22.61 -10.89 -6.02
C LEU A 249 21.21 -11.11 -5.45
N SER A 250 20.34 -11.77 -6.21
CA SER A 250 19.05 -12.25 -5.72
C SER A 250 19.23 -13.65 -5.14
N VAL A 251 18.90 -13.82 -3.86
CA VAL A 251 19.07 -15.06 -3.08
C VAL A 251 17.71 -15.63 -2.69
N PHE A 252 17.51 -16.93 -2.85
CA PHE A 252 16.30 -17.65 -2.44
C PHE A 252 16.14 -17.69 -0.90
N GLU A 253 14.89 -17.55 -0.44
CA GLU A 253 14.48 -17.67 0.95
C GLU A 253 13.16 -18.49 1.01
N PRO A 254 13.16 -19.72 1.57
CA PRO A 254 11.95 -20.54 1.63
C PRO A 254 10.81 -19.98 2.49
N GLU A 255 11.04 -18.93 3.29
CA GLU A 255 10.03 -18.32 4.16
C GLU A 255 9.69 -16.87 3.80
N ILE A 256 8.40 -16.57 3.64
CA ILE A 256 7.93 -15.20 3.41
C ILE A 256 8.14 -14.35 4.68
N HIS A 257 8.87 -13.25 4.52
CA HIS A 257 9.26 -12.32 5.57
C HIS A 257 9.02 -10.87 5.12
N SER A 258 8.97 -9.91 6.06
CA SER A 258 8.69 -8.50 5.73
C SER A 258 9.73 -7.82 4.82
N PHE A 259 10.93 -8.40 4.77
CA PHE A 259 12.07 -8.00 3.94
C PHE A 259 12.27 -8.88 2.69
N CYS A 260 11.39 -9.86 2.45
CA CYS A 260 11.48 -10.86 1.39
C CYS A 260 10.05 -11.38 1.11
N ARG A 261 9.30 -10.64 0.29
CA ARG A 261 7.85 -10.81 0.16
C ARG A 261 7.46 -11.74 -1.01
N LEU A 262 8.38 -11.94 -1.96
CA LEU A 262 8.22 -12.82 -3.12
C LEU A 262 9.19 -14.03 -3.10
N GLY A 263 9.62 -14.48 -1.91
CA GLY A 263 10.46 -15.68 -1.73
C GLY A 263 11.94 -15.52 -2.13
N ARG A 264 12.37 -14.32 -2.53
CA ARG A 264 13.78 -14.00 -2.83
C ARG A 264 14.14 -12.61 -2.31
N ILE A 265 15.42 -12.39 -2.00
CA ILE A 265 15.95 -11.15 -1.40
C ILE A 265 17.25 -10.71 -2.06
N PHE A 266 17.37 -9.39 -2.30
CA PHE A 266 18.62 -8.81 -2.77
C PHE A 266 19.66 -8.64 -1.65
N VAL A 267 20.83 -9.23 -1.89
CA VAL A 267 22.08 -8.87 -1.23
C VAL A 267 22.87 -7.98 -2.17
N THR A 268 23.43 -6.89 -1.66
CA THR A 268 24.32 -6.01 -2.42
C THR A 268 25.67 -5.86 -1.76
N TYR A 269 26.71 -5.80 -2.59
CA TYR A 269 28.09 -5.70 -2.16
C TYR A 269 28.76 -4.49 -2.81
N ASN A 270 29.33 -3.62 -1.96
CA ASN A 270 30.06 -2.43 -2.37
C ASN A 270 31.56 -2.74 -2.31
N ALA A 271 32.20 -2.86 -3.47
CA ALA A 271 33.62 -3.18 -3.58
C ALA A 271 34.50 -2.11 -2.93
N LEU A 272 34.28 -0.83 -3.26
CA LEU A 272 35.07 0.31 -2.78
C LEU A 272 35.11 0.48 -1.24
N ARG A 273 34.08 -0.01 -0.54
CA ARG A 273 33.96 0.09 0.92
C ARG A 273 34.01 -1.27 1.62
N ASN A 274 34.12 -2.37 0.85
CA ASN A 274 33.97 -3.75 1.30
C ASN A 274 32.75 -3.98 2.23
N THR A 275 31.61 -3.31 1.95
CA THR A 275 30.40 -3.41 2.79
C THR A 275 29.30 -4.27 2.16
N TRP A 276 28.74 -5.17 2.97
CA TRP A 276 27.68 -6.12 2.59
C TRP A 276 26.33 -5.70 3.17
N HIS A 277 25.36 -5.43 2.29
CA HIS A 277 24.02 -4.96 2.65
C HIS A 277 22.97 -6.00 2.25
N CYS A 278 22.03 -6.28 3.16
CA CYS A 278 20.91 -7.20 2.94
C CYS A 278 19.78 -6.75 3.87
N ALA A 279 18.53 -6.71 3.38
CA ALA A 279 17.42 -6.13 4.13
C ALA A 279 17.13 -6.85 5.46
N CYS A 280 17.48 -8.13 5.59
CA CYS A 280 17.28 -8.89 6.83
C CYS A 280 18.32 -8.60 7.94
N ALA A 281 19.44 -7.90 7.67
CA ALA A 281 20.52 -7.75 8.66
C ALA A 281 21.41 -6.52 8.44
N LYS A 282 21.55 -5.69 9.50
CA LYS A 282 22.46 -4.52 9.57
C LYS A 282 23.84 -4.83 8.98
N PRO A 283 24.56 -3.89 8.33
CA PRO A 283 25.71 -4.21 7.48
C PRO A 283 26.78 -5.10 8.13
N ARG A 284 27.17 -4.82 9.38
CA ARG A 284 28.18 -5.58 10.15
C ARG A 284 27.71 -6.95 10.69
N ILE A 285 26.41 -7.28 10.60
CA ILE A 285 25.85 -8.56 11.08
C ILE A 285 25.82 -9.57 9.93
N SER A 286 26.34 -10.77 10.15
CA SER A 286 26.25 -11.90 9.22
C SER A 286 24.86 -12.54 9.25
N CYS A 287 24.31 -12.87 8.08
CA CYS A 287 23.05 -13.61 7.92
C CYS A 287 23.20 -14.66 6.80
N PRO A 288 22.32 -15.67 6.70
CA PRO A 288 22.41 -16.71 5.68
C PRO A 288 22.53 -16.14 4.25
N HIS A 289 21.72 -15.14 3.91
CA HIS A 289 21.79 -14.45 2.62
C HIS A 289 23.17 -13.86 2.31
N LYS A 290 23.80 -13.16 3.26
CA LYS A 290 25.15 -12.63 3.07
C LYS A 290 26.20 -13.73 2.96
N ASN A 291 26.00 -14.88 3.59
CA ASN A 291 26.92 -16.02 3.47
C ASN A 291 26.79 -16.68 2.09
N ILE A 292 25.56 -16.89 1.60
CA ILE A 292 25.29 -17.43 0.25
C ILE A 292 25.76 -16.47 -0.85
N ALA A 293 25.53 -15.16 -0.68
CA ALA A 293 26.01 -14.14 -1.61
C ALA A 293 27.55 -14.00 -1.57
N LYS A 294 28.18 -14.14 -0.39
CA LYS A 294 29.64 -14.27 -0.27
C LYS A 294 30.15 -15.53 -0.96
N TRP A 295 29.45 -16.67 -0.85
CA TRP A 295 29.82 -17.92 -1.51
C TRP A 295 29.74 -17.80 -3.03
N HIS A 296 28.66 -17.23 -3.56
CA HIS A 296 28.57 -16.91 -4.99
C HIS A 296 29.71 -15.98 -5.44
N LEU A 297 30.02 -14.89 -4.73
CA LEU A 297 31.11 -14.00 -5.14
C LEU A 297 32.51 -14.54 -4.86
N PHE A 298 32.70 -15.44 -3.89
CA PHE A 298 33.97 -16.11 -3.68
C PHE A 298 34.23 -17.15 -4.78
N GLN A 299 33.19 -17.87 -5.21
CA GLN A 299 33.23 -18.80 -6.34
C GLN A 299 33.38 -18.10 -7.71
N THR A 300 33.06 -16.80 -7.84
CA THR A 300 33.04 -16.09 -9.14
C THR A 300 33.96 -14.87 -9.26
N GLN A 301 34.27 -14.15 -8.18
CA GLN A 301 35.06 -12.90 -8.17
C GLN A 301 35.84 -12.73 -6.84
N ARG A 302 36.91 -13.51 -6.68
CA ARG A 302 37.66 -13.72 -5.42
C ARG A 302 38.46 -12.49 -4.93
N ASP A 303 38.76 -11.52 -5.79
CA ASP A 303 39.74 -10.46 -5.54
C ASP A 303 39.27 -9.28 -4.65
N ILE A 304 37.95 -9.16 -4.44
CA ILE A 304 37.32 -7.92 -3.92
C ILE A 304 37.53 -7.73 -2.40
N PHE A 305 37.99 -8.76 -1.68
CA PHE A 305 37.94 -8.83 -0.21
C PHE A 305 39.08 -8.12 0.55
N LYS A 306 39.38 -6.83 0.27
CA LYS A 306 40.41 -6.02 1.00
C LYS A 306 39.89 -4.62 1.38
N SER A 307 40.00 -4.19 2.66
CA SER A 307 39.63 -2.84 3.15
C SER A 307 40.02 -2.54 4.61
N THR A 308 40.18 -1.26 4.99
CA THR A 308 40.39 -0.74 6.37
C THR A 308 39.67 0.64 6.60
N VAL A 309 39.21 1.00 7.83
CA VAL A 309 38.41 2.26 8.10
C VAL A 309 38.38 2.73 9.60
N PRO A 310 38.42 4.06 9.94
CA PRO A 310 38.31 4.62 11.32
C PRO A 310 37.13 5.63 11.61
N LEU A 311 37.26 6.47 12.68
CA LEU A 311 36.29 7.37 13.41
C LEU A 311 36.98 8.74 13.77
N SER A 312 36.48 9.80 14.46
CA SER A 312 35.20 10.52 14.85
C SER A 312 35.65 11.82 15.65
N SER A 313 35.02 12.63 16.54
CA SER A 313 33.70 13.15 17.06
C SER A 313 34.01 14.10 18.28
N GLY A 314 33.29 15.13 18.77
CA GLY A 314 32.04 15.89 18.45
C GLY A 314 31.39 16.55 19.72
N THR A 315 30.53 17.60 19.59
CA THR A 315 29.56 18.18 20.63
C THR A 315 30.12 18.91 21.90
N PRO A 316 29.34 19.53 22.87
CA PRO A 316 28.10 20.41 22.86
C PRO A 316 27.99 21.55 23.99
N SER A 317 26.76 22.12 24.20
CA SER A 317 26.13 22.65 25.49
C SER A 317 26.35 24.14 25.95
N GLN A 318 25.55 24.86 26.82
CA GLN A 318 24.23 24.70 27.53
C GLN A 318 23.66 26.01 28.23
N MET A 319 22.32 26.09 28.51
CA MET A 319 21.58 26.85 29.61
C MET A 319 21.55 28.42 29.61
N THR A 320 20.72 29.24 30.32
CA THR A 320 19.32 29.34 30.94
C THR A 320 19.01 30.88 31.20
N GLN A 321 18.01 31.52 31.87
CA GLN A 321 16.75 31.37 32.70
C GLN A 321 16.08 32.81 32.82
N GLU A 322 14.91 33.20 33.42
CA GLU A 322 13.71 32.58 34.05
C GLU A 322 12.39 33.48 34.04
N SER A 323 11.80 33.88 35.20
CA SER A 323 10.40 34.31 35.51
C SER A 323 10.23 35.79 36.00
N SER A 324 9.11 36.43 36.45
CA SER A 324 7.66 36.16 36.80
C SER A 324 6.80 37.45 36.46
N SER A 325 5.59 37.86 36.93
CA SER A 325 4.60 37.54 38.02
C SER A 325 3.10 37.73 37.57
N PHE A 326 2.17 38.42 38.28
CA PHE A 326 0.66 38.55 38.04
C PHE A 326 0.04 39.82 38.76
N GLU A 327 -1.26 40.20 38.92
CA GLU A 327 -2.68 39.64 38.89
C GLU A 327 -3.51 40.16 37.66
N ASP A 328 -4.84 40.00 37.36
CA ASP A 328 -6.12 39.51 37.97
C ASP A 328 -7.12 38.97 36.86
N ASN A 329 -8.33 38.44 37.18
CA ASN A 329 -8.98 37.34 36.42
C ASN A 329 -10.45 37.41 35.89
N ALA A 330 -11.38 38.27 36.34
CA ALA A 330 -12.83 38.00 36.11
C ALA A 330 -13.37 38.33 34.68
N ALA A 331 -13.19 39.57 34.20
CA ALA A 331 -13.68 39.99 32.88
C ALA A 331 -12.99 39.22 31.73
N VAL A 332 -11.78 38.74 31.99
CA VAL A 332 -10.94 37.91 31.14
C VAL A 332 -11.64 36.61 30.68
N GLU A 333 -12.45 35.97 31.52
CA GLU A 333 -13.06 34.67 31.16
C GLU A 333 -13.96 34.77 29.91
N ARG A 334 -14.75 35.85 29.83
CA ARG A 334 -15.62 36.14 28.68
C ARG A 334 -14.81 36.41 27.42
N SER A 335 -13.71 37.17 27.54
CA SER A 335 -12.78 37.48 26.46
C SER A 335 -12.11 36.23 25.89
N ILE A 336 -11.71 35.28 26.74
CA ILE A 336 -11.13 33.99 26.32
C ILE A 336 -12.14 33.16 25.51
N ARG A 337 -13.38 33.04 25.99
CA ARG A 337 -14.43 32.25 25.31
C ARG A 337 -14.79 32.85 23.94
N TYR A 338 -14.84 34.17 23.82
CA TYR A 338 -15.02 34.86 22.55
C TYR A 338 -13.86 34.61 21.58
N ILE A 339 -12.61 34.78 22.03
CA ILE A 339 -11.41 34.56 21.19
C ILE A 339 -11.30 33.10 20.73
N PHE A 340 -11.63 32.13 21.57
CA PHE A 340 -11.66 30.71 21.18
C PHE A 340 -12.69 30.41 20.07
N LYS A 341 -13.82 31.11 20.06
CA LYS A 341 -14.92 30.90 19.09
C LYS A 341 -14.74 31.68 17.79
N GLU A 342 -14.45 32.99 17.88
CA GLU A 342 -14.52 33.90 16.72
C GLU A 342 -13.14 34.28 16.14
N LYS A 343 -12.02 34.03 16.85
CA LYS A 343 -10.66 34.39 16.41
C LYS A 343 -9.81 33.16 16.04
N LYS A 344 -10.42 32.22 15.33
CA LYS A 344 -9.74 31.05 14.75
C LYS A 344 -8.74 31.47 13.66
N ILE A 345 -7.65 30.71 13.56
CA ILE A 345 -6.55 30.88 12.61
C ILE A 345 -6.57 29.69 11.65
N PRO A 346 -6.71 29.86 10.33
CA PRO A 346 -6.78 28.73 9.40
C PRO A 346 -5.59 27.78 9.50
N GLY A 347 -5.85 26.46 9.51
CA GLY A 347 -4.81 25.43 9.57
C GLY A 347 -3.78 25.49 8.43
N SER A 348 -4.15 26.09 7.29
CA SER A 348 -3.25 26.48 6.20
C SER A 348 -3.31 28.00 5.99
N LEU A 349 -2.17 28.67 6.15
CA LEU A 349 -2.04 30.13 6.03
C LEU A 349 -1.57 30.55 4.63
N PRO A 350 -2.08 31.66 4.06
CA PRO A 350 -1.62 32.18 2.78
C PRO A 350 -0.15 32.65 2.80
N GLU A 351 0.61 32.39 1.73
CA GLU A 351 2.04 32.72 1.65
C GLU A 351 2.31 34.23 1.82
N ASN A 352 1.40 35.11 1.40
CA ASN A 352 1.50 36.56 1.57
C ASN A 352 1.39 37.00 3.03
N VAL A 353 0.66 36.25 3.88
CA VAL A 353 0.55 36.51 5.32
C VAL A 353 1.79 36.01 6.07
N ILE A 354 2.39 34.90 5.61
CA ILE A 354 3.61 34.33 6.20
C ILE A 354 4.85 35.19 5.86
N SER A 355 4.89 35.79 4.67
CA SER A 355 6.04 36.56 4.15
C SER A 355 5.96 38.08 4.38
N GLN A 356 4.95 38.55 5.13
CA GLN A 356 4.71 39.97 5.38
C GLN A 356 5.85 40.64 6.17
N LYS A 357 6.40 41.74 5.65
CA LYS A 357 7.41 42.55 6.36
C LYS A 357 6.72 43.47 7.38
N MET A 358 7.22 43.45 8.62
CA MET A 358 6.54 44.07 9.76
C MET A 358 7.17 45.39 10.25
N ASP A 359 8.19 45.91 9.56
CA ASP A 359 8.97 47.10 9.97
C ASP A 359 8.15 48.40 10.11
N HIS A 360 6.89 48.40 9.64
CA HIS A 360 6.00 49.57 9.63
C HIS A 360 4.88 49.54 10.68
N GLN A 361 4.53 48.37 11.23
CA GLN A 361 3.33 48.21 12.05
C GLN A 361 3.60 48.45 13.55
N LYS A 362 3.58 49.72 13.96
CA LYS A 362 3.82 50.13 15.37
C LYS A 362 2.56 50.29 16.22
N GLN A 363 1.37 50.18 15.63
CA GLN A 363 0.09 50.27 16.35
C GLN A 363 -0.81 49.11 15.93
N LEU A 364 -1.43 48.45 16.91
CA LEU A 364 -2.25 47.26 16.76
C LEU A 364 -3.62 47.51 17.41
N PHE A 365 -4.69 47.33 16.65
CA PHE A 365 -6.07 47.66 17.05
C PHE A 365 -7.03 46.50 16.73
N PRO A 366 -7.99 46.17 17.62
CA PRO A 366 -9.02 45.17 17.32
C PRO A 366 -9.89 45.60 16.12
N CYS A 367 -10.22 44.64 15.26
CA CYS A 367 -11.09 44.84 14.10
C CYS A 367 -12.55 45.15 14.48
N GLU A 368 -13.00 44.74 15.66
CA GLU A 368 -14.40 44.91 16.08
C GLU A 368 -14.75 46.41 16.22
N THR A 369 -15.87 46.81 15.64
CA THR A 369 -16.45 48.15 15.84
C THR A 369 -17.83 48.10 16.52
N LEU A 370 -18.45 46.92 16.55
CA LEU A 370 -19.72 46.60 17.19
C LEU A 370 -19.54 45.43 18.17
N CYS A 371 -20.33 45.40 19.25
CA CYS A 371 -20.31 44.32 20.23
C CYS A 371 -20.92 43.02 19.68
N GLN A 372 -20.12 41.95 19.65
CA GLN A 372 -20.50 40.61 19.17
C GLN A 372 -21.22 39.75 20.24
N VAL A 373 -21.49 40.30 21.43
CA VAL A 373 -22.08 39.56 22.58
C VAL A 373 -23.47 40.09 22.96
N CYS A 374 -23.80 41.33 22.60
CA CYS A 374 -25.12 41.92 22.85
C CYS A 374 -26.02 41.75 21.61
N PRO A 375 -27.28 41.28 21.74
CA PRO A 375 -28.18 41.06 20.60
C PRO A 375 -28.37 42.28 19.68
N GLU A 376 -28.38 43.49 20.25
CA GLU A 376 -28.52 44.76 19.53
C GLU A 376 -27.21 45.27 18.88
N HIS A 377 -26.10 44.53 19.00
CA HIS A 377 -24.79 44.86 18.44
C HIS A 377 -24.36 46.35 18.58
N PRO A 378 -24.43 46.95 19.79
CA PRO A 378 -24.09 48.34 20.03
C PRO A 378 -22.65 48.65 19.60
N LYS A 379 -22.43 49.87 19.09
CA LYS A 379 -21.11 50.40 18.79
C LYS A 379 -20.20 50.28 20.03
N LEU A 380 -18.96 49.85 19.81
CA LEU A 380 -17.95 49.81 20.85
C LEU A 380 -17.39 51.21 21.13
N ASP A 381 -16.83 51.36 22.33
CA ASP A 381 -16.10 52.54 22.75
C ASP A 381 -14.86 52.77 21.84
N GLU A 382 -14.26 53.97 21.94
CA GLU A 382 -13.02 54.27 21.24
C GLU A 382 -11.87 53.38 21.73
N ALA A 383 -10.85 53.20 20.88
CA ALA A 383 -9.79 52.24 21.16
C ALA A 383 -8.83 52.74 22.24
N VAL A 384 -8.86 52.10 23.41
CA VAL A 384 -8.02 52.43 24.56
C VAL A 384 -6.66 51.76 24.45
N LEU A 385 -5.59 52.51 24.69
CA LEU A 385 -4.22 52.00 24.72
C LEU A 385 -4.02 51.08 25.93
N VAL A 386 -3.65 49.82 25.68
CA VAL A 386 -3.32 48.82 26.71
C VAL A 386 -1.86 48.96 27.14
N THR A 387 -0.95 49.05 26.16
CA THR A 387 0.46 49.37 26.41
C THR A 387 1.11 49.93 25.15
N ASN A 388 2.12 50.79 25.31
CA ASN A 388 3.06 51.21 24.26
C ASN A 388 4.41 50.47 24.34
N LYS A 389 4.50 49.41 25.16
CA LYS A 389 5.72 48.60 25.39
C LYS A 389 5.55 47.16 24.92
N ALA A 390 4.61 46.89 24.00
CA ALA A 390 4.47 45.57 23.41
C ALA A 390 5.68 45.25 22.53
N ARG A 391 5.96 43.95 22.39
CA ARG A 391 7.08 43.42 21.64
C ARG A 391 6.61 42.39 20.62
N ILE A 392 6.90 42.64 19.34
CA ILE A 392 6.71 41.65 18.28
C ILE A 392 7.98 40.79 18.20
N VAL A 393 7.83 39.48 18.36
CA VAL A 393 8.92 38.49 18.34
C VAL A 393 8.87 37.73 17.01
N SER A 394 9.98 37.75 16.28
CA SER A 394 10.07 37.22 14.91
C SER A 394 11.33 36.39 14.67
N MET A 395 11.40 35.74 13.51
CA MET A 395 12.61 35.08 13.03
C MET A 395 13.79 36.04 12.81
N MET A 396 13.53 37.34 12.68
CA MET A 396 14.55 38.38 12.46
C MET A 396 15.07 38.99 13.78
N GLY A 397 14.28 38.93 14.86
CA GLY A 397 14.58 39.56 16.14
C GLY A 397 13.32 40.03 16.85
N VAL A 398 13.47 41.00 17.76
CA VAL A 398 12.37 41.61 18.52
C VAL A 398 12.18 43.06 18.07
N ILE A 399 10.96 43.44 17.73
CA ILE A 399 10.55 44.84 17.51
C ILE A 399 9.92 45.33 18.81
N GLU A 400 10.48 46.38 19.40
CA GLU A 400 10.03 46.96 20.67
C GLU A 400 9.22 48.26 20.49
N ASN A 401 8.56 48.69 21.55
CA ASN A 401 7.75 49.93 21.62
C ASN A 401 6.57 49.94 20.64
N VAL A 402 5.91 48.78 20.51
CA VAL A 402 4.65 48.62 19.77
C VAL A 402 3.48 48.97 20.68
N SER A 403 2.47 49.66 20.15
CA SER A 403 1.24 50.01 20.86
C SER A 403 0.12 49.02 20.60
N THR A 404 -0.35 48.33 21.63
CA THR A 404 -1.54 47.46 21.58
C THR A 404 -2.74 48.16 22.22
N HIS A 405 -3.91 48.00 21.60
CA HIS A 405 -5.16 48.62 22.04
C HIS A 405 -6.25 47.56 22.26
N HIS A 406 -7.27 47.93 23.03
CA HIS A 406 -8.54 47.21 23.09
C HIS A 406 -9.72 48.16 22.81
N ARG A 407 -10.92 47.60 22.65
CA ARG A 407 -12.19 48.33 22.69
C ARG A 407 -13.11 47.65 23.69
N SER A 408 -13.99 48.44 24.31
CA SER A 408 -14.97 47.96 25.28
C SER A 408 -16.38 48.10 24.75
N CYS A 409 -17.29 47.23 25.21
CA CYS A 409 -18.72 47.45 25.03
C CYS A 409 -19.29 48.22 26.22
N PRO A 410 -19.91 49.40 26.02
CA PRO A 410 -20.42 50.21 27.13
C PRO A 410 -21.61 49.58 27.88
N ARG A 411 -22.29 48.57 27.29
CA ARG A 411 -23.48 47.93 27.88
C ARG A 411 -23.20 46.62 28.63
N CYS A 412 -22.18 45.85 28.25
CA CYS A 412 -21.87 44.55 28.89
C CYS A 412 -20.43 44.42 29.40
N HIS A 413 -19.59 45.44 29.18
CA HIS A 413 -18.17 45.49 29.55
C HIS A 413 -17.35 44.31 29.00
N MET A 414 -17.74 43.84 27.81
CA MET A 414 -16.96 42.91 27.01
C MET A 414 -15.76 43.64 26.40
N VAL A 415 -14.57 43.05 26.47
CA VAL A 415 -13.32 43.66 25.99
C VAL A 415 -12.79 42.91 24.77
N TYR A 416 -12.59 43.65 23.69
CA TYR A 416 -12.07 43.16 22.42
C TYR A 416 -10.61 43.61 22.28
N ARG A 417 -9.66 42.68 22.41
CA ARG A 417 -8.23 42.93 22.19
C ARG A 417 -7.84 42.60 20.75
N TYR A 418 -6.80 43.25 20.24
CA TYR A 418 -6.18 42.89 18.96
C TYR A 418 -5.88 41.38 18.87
N GLN A 419 -6.37 40.69 17.84
CA GLN A 419 -6.14 39.25 17.63
C GLN A 419 -6.10 38.88 16.14
N GLU A 420 -5.66 39.81 15.28
CA GLU A 420 -5.87 39.74 13.83
C GLU A 420 -4.74 38.96 13.13
N TRP A 421 -4.97 37.68 12.86
CA TRP A 421 -3.95 36.81 12.24
C TRP A 421 -3.59 37.22 10.80
N THR A 422 -4.47 37.96 10.13
CA THR A 422 -4.28 38.48 8.77
C THR A 422 -3.05 39.37 8.61
N ASP A 423 -2.57 39.97 9.71
CA ASP A 423 -1.42 40.87 9.73
C ASP A 423 -0.07 40.13 9.72
N GLY A 424 -0.08 38.79 9.73
CA GLY A 424 1.11 37.98 9.95
C GLY A 424 1.48 37.84 11.44
N LEU A 425 0.59 38.26 12.34
CA LEU A 425 0.83 38.39 13.79
C LEU A 425 -0.09 37.49 14.64
N HIS A 426 0.38 37.15 15.84
CA HIS A 426 -0.36 36.40 16.84
C HIS A 426 -0.18 37.02 18.23
N ASN A 427 -1.22 37.70 18.72
CA ASN A 427 -1.20 38.27 20.07
C ASN A 427 -1.38 37.18 21.14
N PHE A 428 -0.45 37.13 22.10
CA PHE A 428 -0.55 36.25 23.27
C PHE A 428 -1.18 36.98 24.46
N ASP A 429 -0.58 38.08 24.92
CA ASP A 429 -0.92 38.76 26.19
C ASP A 429 -0.99 40.30 26.10
N ASN A 430 -1.01 40.87 24.89
CA ASN A 430 -0.86 42.30 24.56
C ASN A 430 0.53 42.89 24.80
N HIS A 431 1.46 42.19 25.45
CA HIS A 431 2.85 42.62 25.69
C HIS A 431 3.86 41.83 24.84
N VAL A 432 3.50 40.61 24.43
CA VAL A 432 4.21 39.71 23.55
C VAL A 432 3.28 39.29 22.42
N VAL A 433 3.72 39.55 21.20
CA VAL A 433 3.06 39.17 19.96
C VAL A 433 4.07 38.35 19.15
N LEU A 434 3.70 37.17 18.65
CA LEU A 434 4.59 36.37 17.79
C LEU A 434 4.28 36.66 16.31
N SER A 435 5.29 36.66 15.44
CA SER A 435 5.07 36.49 14.00
C SER A 435 4.55 35.08 13.72
N LEU A 436 3.62 34.94 12.77
CA LEU A 436 3.15 33.62 12.32
C LEU A 436 4.27 32.79 11.67
N GLU A 437 5.27 33.43 11.02
CA GLU A 437 6.48 32.78 10.54
C GLU A 437 7.21 32.02 11.68
N LEU A 438 7.46 32.69 12.81
CA LEU A 438 8.07 32.07 14.00
C LEU A 438 7.19 30.95 14.58
N CYS A 439 5.87 31.12 14.62
CA CYS A 439 4.96 30.06 15.08
C CYS A 439 5.06 28.80 14.21
N LEU A 440 5.05 28.96 12.88
CA LEU A 440 5.22 27.86 11.93
C LEU A 440 6.63 27.23 12.02
N PHE A 441 7.68 28.05 12.23
CA PHE A 441 9.03 27.54 12.44
C PHE A 441 9.16 26.73 13.75
N LEU A 442 8.49 27.15 14.81
CA LEU A 442 8.42 26.40 16.08
C LEU A 442 7.67 25.06 15.88
N ARG A 443 6.55 25.06 15.14
CA ARG A 443 5.79 23.85 14.76
C ARG A 443 6.67 22.84 14.03
N GLU A 444 7.38 23.27 12.98
CA GLU A 444 8.31 22.42 12.22
C GLU A 444 9.48 21.91 13.07
N ASN A 445 10.05 22.73 13.96
CA ASN A 445 11.11 22.30 14.86
C ASN A 445 10.62 21.24 15.86
N LEU A 446 9.40 21.36 16.38
CA LEU A 446 8.79 20.37 17.27
C LEU A 446 8.52 19.03 16.57
N GLN A 447 8.10 19.05 15.29
CA GLN A 447 8.04 17.85 14.45
C GLN A 447 9.40 17.17 14.27
N ASN A 448 10.48 17.96 14.24
CA ASN A 448 11.87 17.48 14.19
C ASN A 448 12.47 17.20 15.60
N HIS A 449 11.64 17.13 16.64
CA HIS A 449 12.00 16.83 18.04
C HIS A 449 12.88 17.90 18.74
N VAL A 450 12.87 19.13 18.22
CA VAL A 450 13.53 20.29 18.81
C VAL A 450 12.50 21.08 19.61
N SER A 451 12.63 21.07 20.94
CA SER A 451 11.81 21.88 21.86
C SER A 451 11.95 23.37 21.56
N ALA A 452 10.84 24.12 21.59
CA ALA A 452 10.78 25.57 21.36
C ALA A 452 11.93 26.35 22.03
N SER A 453 12.24 26.06 23.29
CA SER A 453 13.33 26.70 24.05
C SER A 453 14.67 26.70 23.29
N ARG A 454 15.07 25.55 22.71
CA ARG A 454 16.32 25.40 21.93
C ARG A 454 16.29 26.17 20.61
N VAL A 455 15.11 26.35 20.03
CA VAL A 455 14.93 27.16 18.81
C VAL A 455 15.19 28.62 19.14
N ILE A 456 14.64 29.11 20.26
CA ILE A 456 14.87 30.46 20.76
C ILE A 456 16.33 30.66 21.19
N ASP A 457 16.95 29.72 21.91
CA ASP A 457 18.38 29.77 22.25
C ASP A 457 19.26 29.93 20.99
N SER A 458 18.89 29.24 19.90
CA SER A 458 19.59 29.31 18.61
C SER A 458 19.35 30.64 17.88
N LEU A 459 18.12 31.18 17.94
CA LEU A 459 17.77 32.47 17.33
C LEU A 459 18.41 33.65 18.08
N GLU A 460 18.42 33.64 19.42
CA GLU A 460 19.15 34.64 20.22
C GLU A 460 20.64 34.65 19.88
N GLY A 461 21.28 33.47 19.85
CA GLY A 461 22.70 33.35 19.51
C GLY A 461 23.04 33.83 18.09
N LEU A 462 22.15 33.57 17.12
CA LEU A 462 22.30 34.02 15.74
C LEU A 462 22.07 35.53 15.57
N ARG A 463 21.02 36.08 16.21
CA ARG A 463 20.63 37.49 16.06
C ARG A 463 21.37 38.44 17.00
N ARG A 464 21.97 37.93 18.09
CA ARG A 464 22.55 38.70 19.20
C ARG A 464 21.55 39.65 19.87
N VAL A 465 20.27 39.29 19.83
CA VAL A 465 19.15 40.00 20.45
C VAL A 465 18.56 39.10 21.53
N LYS A 466 18.17 39.66 22.67
CA LYS A 466 17.50 38.93 23.76
C LYS A 466 16.00 38.85 23.50
N PHE A 467 15.44 37.66 23.51
CA PHE A 467 14.02 37.38 23.31
C PHE A 467 13.30 37.35 24.67
N PRO A 468 11.94 37.33 24.70
CA PRO A 468 11.19 37.02 25.92
C PRO A 468 11.53 35.63 26.51
N SER A 469 11.00 35.33 27.70
CA SER A 469 11.31 34.06 28.37
C SER A 469 10.90 32.85 27.50
N ARG A 470 11.63 31.74 27.62
CA ARG A 470 11.39 30.52 26.84
C ARG A 470 9.99 29.97 27.11
N ASP A 471 9.52 30.08 28.35
CA ASP A 471 8.19 29.64 28.77
C ASP A 471 7.09 30.58 28.27
N THR A 472 7.33 31.90 28.25
CA THR A 472 6.42 32.88 27.63
C THR A 472 6.24 32.58 26.14
N ILE A 473 7.33 32.34 25.40
CA ILE A 473 7.26 32.05 23.95
C ILE A 473 6.63 30.67 23.70
N PHE A 474 6.91 29.68 24.55
CA PHE A 474 6.27 28.37 24.46
C PHE A 474 4.77 28.43 24.77
N HIS A 475 4.34 29.23 25.75
CA HIS A 475 2.92 29.46 26.03
C HIS A 475 2.23 30.25 24.91
N ALA A 476 2.88 31.27 24.34
CA ALA A 476 2.40 31.98 23.16
C ALA A 476 2.26 31.06 21.93
N TYR A 477 3.18 30.11 21.76
CA TYR A 477 3.06 29.07 20.73
C TYR A 477 1.90 28.10 21.03
N CYS A 478 1.69 27.66 22.27
CA CYS A 478 0.55 26.81 22.63
C CYS A 478 -0.80 27.53 22.47
N HIS A 479 -0.85 28.83 22.76
CA HIS A 479 -2.00 29.71 22.51
C HIS A 479 -2.29 29.83 20.99
N PHE A 480 -1.24 29.94 20.16
CA PHE A 480 -1.36 29.88 18.70
C PHE A 480 -1.91 28.54 18.19
N GLU A 481 -1.38 27.41 18.67
CA GLU A 481 -1.88 26.09 18.26
C GLU A 481 -3.32 25.83 18.74
N ALA A 482 -3.78 26.43 19.85
CA ALA A 482 -5.15 26.28 20.35
C ALA A 482 -6.18 27.18 19.63
N LEU A 483 -5.72 28.25 18.98
CA LEU A 483 -6.51 29.05 18.03
C LEU A 483 -6.38 28.56 16.58
N THR A 484 -5.43 27.68 16.27
CA THR A 484 -5.35 27.04 14.96
C THR A 484 -6.56 26.13 14.74
N ASP A 485 -7.21 26.31 13.59
CA ASP A 485 -8.32 25.50 13.15
C ASP A 485 -7.78 24.23 12.47
N ALA A 486 -7.60 23.19 13.28
CA ALA A 486 -7.07 21.89 12.87
C ALA A 486 -8.15 20.81 13.05
N GLU A 487 -8.42 20.06 11.99
CA GLU A 487 -9.53 19.10 11.93
C GLU A 487 -9.34 17.87 12.85
N TYR A 488 -8.09 17.54 13.21
CA TYR A 488 -7.70 16.34 13.97
C TYR A 488 -8.32 15.01 13.47
N MET A 489 -8.68 14.89 12.18
CA MET A 489 -9.41 13.74 11.59
C MET A 489 -8.84 12.35 11.91
N TYR A 490 -7.50 12.23 12.03
CA TYR A 490 -6.80 10.99 12.39
C TYR A 490 -7.05 9.78 11.44
N SER A 491 -7.43 10.07 10.20
CA SER A 491 -7.71 9.08 9.13
C SER A 491 -6.51 8.83 8.21
N CYS A 492 -6.45 7.67 7.55
CA CYS A 492 -5.40 7.33 6.59
C CYS A 492 -5.91 7.33 5.15
N ILE A 493 -5.18 7.94 4.22
CA ILE A 493 -5.55 7.98 2.79
C ILE A 493 -5.73 6.59 2.13
N ASN A 494 -5.19 5.51 2.72
CA ASN A 494 -5.31 4.15 2.18
C ASN A 494 -6.45 3.35 2.84
N CYS A 495 -6.58 3.48 4.17
CA CYS A 495 -7.56 2.73 4.95
C CYS A 495 -8.89 3.47 5.15
N GLY A 496 -8.91 4.79 4.93
CA GLY A 496 -10.06 5.64 5.16
C GLY A 496 -10.24 6.03 6.62
N PHE A 497 -11.50 6.13 7.04
CA PHE A 497 -11.93 6.33 8.43
C PHE A 497 -11.99 5.03 9.24
N HIS A 498 -12.00 3.86 8.57
CA HIS A 498 -12.27 2.56 9.18
C HIS A 498 -11.18 1.55 8.77
N PRO A 499 -10.06 1.46 9.51
CA PRO A 499 -8.94 0.59 9.15
C PRO A 499 -9.23 -0.87 9.51
N PRO A 500 -9.25 -1.80 8.52
CA PRO A 500 -9.58 -3.22 8.79
C PRO A 500 -8.49 -3.95 9.59
N VAL A 501 -7.27 -3.42 9.60
CA VAL A 501 -6.14 -3.94 10.37
C VAL A 501 -5.55 -2.80 11.21
N VAL A 502 -5.34 -3.05 12.49
CA VAL A 502 -4.69 -2.11 13.42
C VAL A 502 -3.63 -2.80 14.28
N VAL A 503 -2.66 -2.01 14.74
CA VAL A 503 -1.61 -2.42 15.69
C VAL A 503 -1.65 -1.48 16.90
N MET A 504 -1.52 -2.04 18.09
CA MET A 504 -1.81 -1.36 19.36
C MET A 504 -0.71 -1.65 20.40
N ASP A 505 -0.13 -0.59 20.99
CA ASP A 505 0.88 -0.67 22.05
C ASP A 505 0.83 0.58 22.96
N LEU A 506 1.53 0.51 24.10
CA LEU A 506 1.61 1.48 25.18
C LEU A 506 3.03 2.05 25.35
N HIS A 507 3.18 3.36 25.18
CA HIS A 507 4.44 4.02 25.50
C HIS A 507 4.52 4.44 26.98
N ARG A 508 5.17 3.61 27.80
CA ARG A 508 5.36 3.81 29.26
C ARG A 508 6.30 4.96 29.68
N LYS A 509 6.71 5.82 28.75
CA LYS A 509 7.69 6.93 28.98
C LYS A 509 7.22 8.18 28.24
N GLY A 510 7.81 9.34 28.53
CA GLY A 510 7.42 10.57 27.85
C GLY A 510 5.97 10.93 28.14
N VAL A 511 5.59 10.96 29.43
CA VAL A 511 4.28 11.37 29.96
C VAL A 511 4.52 12.35 31.11
N PHE A 512 3.54 13.21 31.37
CA PHE A 512 3.48 14.06 32.57
C PHE A 512 3.62 13.22 33.85
N LYS A 513 4.09 13.84 34.94
CA LYS A 513 4.19 13.18 36.24
C LYS A 513 2.89 13.38 37.01
N LEU A 514 2.28 12.30 37.48
CA LEU A 514 1.08 12.28 38.31
C LEU A 514 1.26 11.21 39.40
N ALA A 515 0.76 11.45 40.62
CA ALA A 515 0.65 10.42 41.64
C ALA A 515 -0.83 10.01 41.77
N VAL A 516 -1.10 8.70 41.75
CA VAL A 516 -2.49 8.17 41.79
C VAL A 516 -3.16 8.37 43.15
N SER A 517 -2.42 8.78 44.18
CA SER A 517 -2.95 9.34 45.44
C SER A 517 -3.85 10.56 45.25
N ASP A 518 -3.66 11.28 44.14
CA ASP A 518 -4.24 12.60 43.91
C ASP A 518 -5.60 12.49 43.19
N LEU A 519 -6.00 11.27 42.81
CA LEU A 519 -7.23 10.95 42.07
C LEU A 519 -8.26 10.24 42.95
N LYS A 520 -9.38 10.90 43.25
CA LYS A 520 -10.56 10.27 43.86
C LYS A 520 -11.37 9.51 42.81
N ALA A 521 -11.83 8.30 43.14
CA ALA A 521 -12.79 7.59 42.31
C ALA A 521 -14.19 8.24 42.39
N PRO A 522 -14.94 8.35 41.29
CA PRO A 522 -16.36 8.67 41.32
C PRO A 522 -17.18 7.44 41.76
N GLU A 523 -18.36 7.71 42.33
CA GLU A 523 -19.31 6.68 42.78
C GLU A 523 -20.31 6.37 41.66
N ASP A 524 -21.16 7.35 41.29
CA ASP A 524 -22.17 7.21 40.23
C ASP A 524 -21.69 7.71 38.85
N PHE A 525 -20.65 7.08 38.30
CA PHE A 525 -20.15 7.37 36.95
C PHE A 525 -20.13 6.10 36.09
N ASN A 526 -20.61 6.17 34.86
CA ASN A 526 -20.62 5.04 33.92
C ASN A 526 -19.25 4.82 33.26
N GLY A 527 -18.54 5.91 32.96
CA GLY A 527 -17.28 5.95 32.21
C GLY A 527 -17.37 6.61 30.83
N GLU A 528 -18.45 7.35 30.55
CA GLU A 528 -18.63 8.12 29.31
C GLU A 528 -18.08 9.55 29.45
N HIS A 529 -17.41 10.04 28.41
CA HIS A 529 -16.82 11.38 28.35
C HIS A 529 -17.23 12.06 27.06
N ASP A 530 -17.62 13.34 27.14
CA ASP A 530 -17.68 14.22 25.98
C ASP A 530 -16.24 14.53 25.51
N ILE A 531 -15.89 14.02 24.34
CA ILE A 531 -14.56 14.20 23.74
C ILE A 531 -14.31 15.66 23.38
N GLU A 532 -15.28 16.36 22.81
CA GLU A 532 -15.09 17.74 22.37
C GLU A 532 -15.12 18.69 23.57
N GLY A 533 -16.02 18.50 24.53
CA GLY A 533 -16.01 19.24 25.80
C GLY A 533 -14.68 19.11 26.55
N PHE A 534 -14.11 17.91 26.63
CA PHE A 534 -12.78 17.72 27.23
C PHE A 534 -11.69 18.46 26.44
N TRP A 535 -11.55 18.21 25.14
CA TRP A 535 -10.45 18.80 24.36
C TRP A 535 -10.61 20.32 24.12
N ASN A 536 -11.84 20.85 24.14
CA ASN A 536 -12.09 22.29 24.12
C ASN A 536 -11.78 22.94 25.47
N SER A 537 -11.97 22.25 26.61
CA SER A 537 -11.47 22.74 27.90
C SER A 537 -9.94 22.83 27.93
N ILE A 538 -9.25 21.87 27.32
CA ILE A 538 -7.78 21.89 27.13
C ILE A 538 -7.35 23.08 26.25
N HIS A 539 -8.08 23.37 25.15
CA HIS A 539 -7.83 24.56 24.33
C HIS A 539 -8.00 25.86 25.11
N LEU A 540 -9.11 26.00 25.86
CA LEU A 540 -9.37 27.17 26.68
C LEU A 540 -8.28 27.38 27.75
N GLU A 541 -7.70 26.32 28.31
CA GLU A 541 -6.55 26.44 29.23
C GLU A 541 -5.27 26.92 28.53
N MET A 542 -4.99 26.51 27.29
CA MET A 542 -3.83 27.02 26.56
C MET A 542 -3.99 28.51 26.23
N ILE A 543 -5.20 28.92 25.86
CA ILE A 543 -5.54 30.31 25.52
C ILE A 543 -5.52 31.19 26.77
N SER A 544 -6.04 30.71 27.91
CA SER A 544 -6.17 31.53 29.11
C SER A 544 -4.82 31.97 29.72
N ARG A 545 -3.72 31.26 29.42
CA ARG A 545 -2.34 31.67 29.76
C ARG A 545 -1.92 33.01 29.14
N GLY A 546 -2.60 33.45 28.07
CA GLY A 546 -2.42 34.76 27.45
C GLY A 546 -3.17 35.91 28.14
N PHE A 547 -3.80 35.64 29.28
CA PHE A 547 -4.58 36.61 30.04
C PHE A 547 -4.31 36.47 31.55
N PHE A 548 -3.91 35.27 31.97
CA PHE A 548 -3.47 34.93 33.31
C PHE A 548 -1.94 34.76 33.31
N PRO A 549 -1.18 35.75 33.82
CA PRO A 549 0.24 35.61 34.15
C PRO A 549 0.60 34.49 35.18
N SER A 550 1.64 34.66 36.01
CA SER A 550 2.26 33.59 36.82
C SER A 550 2.03 33.72 38.34
N GLY A 551 1.08 32.96 38.92
CA GLY A 551 0.80 32.93 40.37
C GLY A 551 -0.67 32.78 40.80
N VAL A 552 -1.64 33.35 40.07
CA VAL A 552 -3.08 33.33 40.39
C VAL A 552 -3.79 32.14 39.72
N LYS A 553 -4.91 31.69 40.30
CA LYS A 553 -5.67 30.51 39.89
C LYS A 553 -6.39 30.70 38.55
N ASN A 554 -5.88 30.08 37.49
CA ASN A 554 -6.54 29.96 36.18
C ASN A 554 -7.85 29.13 36.29
N PRO A 555 -9.05 29.72 36.08
CA PRO A 555 -10.33 28.99 36.11
C PRO A 555 -10.47 27.90 35.06
N PHE A 556 -9.73 27.96 33.94
CA PHE A 556 -9.77 26.93 32.90
C PHE A 556 -8.78 25.77 33.14
N SER A 557 -8.08 25.73 34.28
CA SER A 557 -7.13 24.64 34.59
C SER A 557 -7.80 23.26 34.53
N VAL A 558 -7.27 22.36 33.70
CA VAL A 558 -7.75 20.98 33.51
C VAL A 558 -6.81 19.99 34.22
N PRO A 559 -7.03 19.71 35.53
CA PRO A 559 -6.29 18.67 36.24
C PRO A 559 -6.73 17.27 35.75
N PRO A 560 -5.84 16.26 35.80
CA PRO A 560 -6.23 14.87 35.64
C PRO A 560 -7.34 14.46 36.60
N SER A 561 -8.38 13.82 36.08
CA SER A 561 -9.54 13.32 36.84
C SER A 561 -10.11 12.08 36.14
N TYR A 562 -10.93 11.26 36.80
CA TYR A 562 -11.59 10.15 36.10
C TYR A 562 -12.88 10.57 35.36
N THR A 563 -13.46 11.72 35.71
CA THR A 563 -14.75 12.19 35.21
C THR A 563 -14.64 13.22 34.07
N HIS A 564 -13.44 13.77 33.84
CA HIS A 564 -13.18 14.75 32.78
C HIS A 564 -11.77 14.52 32.21
N TRP A 565 -11.60 13.43 31.45
CA TRP A 565 -10.32 13.00 30.87
C TRP A 565 -10.54 12.01 29.71
N ALA A 566 -10.86 12.55 28.53
CA ALA A 566 -11.16 11.77 27.34
C ALA A 566 -9.90 11.34 26.54
N PRO A 567 -9.93 10.21 25.81
CA PRO A 567 -8.98 9.95 24.73
C PRO A 567 -9.17 10.95 23.58
N TRP A 568 -8.31 10.89 22.55
CA TRP A 568 -8.69 11.37 21.22
C TRP A 568 -8.93 10.19 20.27
N ILE A 569 -10.01 10.26 19.51
CA ILE A 569 -10.41 9.36 18.43
C ILE A 569 -10.90 10.26 17.29
N GLY A 570 -10.49 9.98 16.05
CA GLY A 570 -10.93 10.75 14.88
C GLY A 570 -12.45 10.82 14.75
N SER A 571 -12.99 11.98 14.37
CA SER A 571 -14.43 12.26 14.31
C SER A 571 -15.22 11.24 13.48
N GLU A 572 -14.74 10.90 12.29
CA GLU A 572 -15.35 9.89 11.43
C GLU A 572 -15.10 8.44 11.90
N THR A 573 -14.14 8.23 12.80
CA THR A 573 -13.78 6.90 13.35
C THR A 573 -14.62 6.55 14.58
N ARG A 574 -14.94 7.53 15.42
CA ARG A 574 -15.75 7.36 16.64
C ARG A 574 -17.24 7.18 16.32
N THR A 575 -17.96 6.45 17.18
CA THR A 575 -19.42 6.24 17.03
C THR A 575 -20.22 7.51 17.29
N SER A 576 -19.75 8.32 18.25
CA SER A 576 -20.31 9.62 18.61
C SER A 576 -19.25 10.45 19.35
N ASP A 577 -19.60 11.68 19.74
CA ASP A 577 -18.75 12.53 20.58
C ASP A 577 -18.70 12.07 22.04
N ILE A 578 -19.60 11.16 22.44
CA ILE A 578 -19.50 10.43 23.70
C ILE A 578 -18.60 9.21 23.49
N VAL A 579 -17.49 9.14 24.23
CA VAL A 579 -16.48 8.09 24.17
C VAL A 579 -16.20 7.49 25.54
N LEU A 580 -15.71 6.25 25.59
CA LEU A 580 -15.45 5.53 26.83
C LEU A 580 -14.07 5.82 27.41
N ASN A 581 -14.02 6.06 28.72
CA ASN A 581 -12.85 5.87 29.57
C ASN A 581 -13.29 5.35 30.95
N THR A 582 -13.31 4.03 31.10
CA THR A 582 -13.73 3.34 32.35
C THR A 582 -12.58 3.14 33.35
N GLU A 583 -11.48 3.88 33.23
CA GLU A 583 -10.24 3.66 33.99
C GLU A 583 -10.40 3.71 35.52
N PHE A 584 -11.39 4.42 36.05
CA PHE A 584 -11.72 4.40 37.48
C PHE A 584 -12.13 3.00 37.99
N LYS A 585 -12.66 2.11 37.13
CA LYS A 585 -12.99 0.71 37.50
C LYS A 585 -11.75 -0.15 37.79
N LYS A 586 -10.53 0.39 37.56
CA LYS A 586 -9.24 -0.13 38.06
C LYS A 586 -8.95 0.27 39.53
N VAL A 587 -9.88 0.92 40.22
CA VAL A 587 -9.83 1.23 41.67
C VAL A 587 -10.56 0.11 42.43
N GLY A 588 -9.99 -0.37 43.54
CA GLY A 588 -10.65 -1.32 44.44
C GLY A 588 -10.75 -2.78 43.94
N THR A 589 -10.21 -3.12 42.77
CA THR A 589 -10.41 -4.40 42.08
C THR A 589 -9.62 -5.59 42.67
N SER A 590 -9.76 -5.85 43.98
CA SER A 590 -9.10 -6.97 44.69
C SER A 590 -9.91 -8.26 44.78
N SER A 591 -11.18 -8.26 44.38
CA SER A 591 -12.13 -9.38 44.60
C SER A 591 -12.88 -9.89 43.35
N SER A 592 -12.84 -9.18 42.22
CA SER A 592 -13.61 -9.58 41.01
C SER A 592 -12.84 -10.54 40.09
N HIS A 593 -13.54 -11.15 39.12
CA HIS A 593 -12.92 -11.96 38.08
C HIS A 593 -11.90 -11.19 37.22
N GLU A 594 -12.02 -9.86 37.11
CA GLU A 594 -11.04 -9.02 36.39
C GLU A 594 -9.65 -9.08 37.06
N ALA A 595 -9.59 -9.23 38.39
CA ALA A 595 -8.33 -9.33 39.13
C ALA A 595 -7.50 -10.56 38.74
N LYS A 596 -8.15 -11.64 38.28
CA LYS A 596 -7.47 -12.84 37.76
C LYS A 596 -6.85 -12.57 36.38
N LEU A 597 -7.57 -11.91 35.47
CA LEU A 597 -7.06 -11.49 34.15
C LEU A 597 -5.96 -10.41 34.24
N SER A 598 -6.03 -9.54 35.25
CA SER A 598 -5.11 -8.41 35.45
C SER A 598 -3.88 -8.72 36.31
N SER A 599 -3.58 -10.01 36.57
CA SER A 599 -2.55 -10.42 37.53
C SER A 599 -1.11 -10.16 37.05
N VAL A 600 -0.53 -9.04 37.48
CA VAL A 600 0.88 -8.70 37.27
C VAL A 600 1.77 -9.64 38.08
N THR A 601 2.75 -10.27 37.44
CA THR A 601 3.70 -11.17 38.13
C THR A 601 4.52 -10.42 39.18
N GLU A 602 4.84 -11.11 40.28
CA GLU A 602 5.64 -10.53 41.37
C GLU A 602 6.99 -10.02 40.85
N ASP A 603 7.62 -10.77 39.94
CA ASP A 603 8.86 -10.37 39.27
C ASP A 603 8.74 -9.02 38.55
N ARG A 604 7.66 -8.81 37.78
CA ARG A 604 7.42 -7.55 37.05
C ARG A 604 7.17 -6.37 37.99
N LEU A 605 6.61 -6.61 39.17
CA LEU A 605 6.46 -5.58 40.21
C LEU A 605 7.80 -5.27 40.91
N LEU A 606 8.60 -6.29 41.20
CA LEU A 606 9.94 -6.17 41.77
C LEU A 606 10.92 -5.47 40.82
N ASP A 607 10.80 -5.73 39.52
CA ASP A 607 11.64 -5.12 38.48
C ASP A 607 11.32 -3.63 38.30
N GLU A 608 10.06 -3.21 38.46
CA GLU A 608 9.69 -1.79 38.50
C GLU A 608 10.00 -1.12 39.85
N LEU A 609 9.95 -1.84 40.99
CA LEU A 609 10.47 -1.36 42.28
C LEU A 609 11.98 -1.05 42.17
N ALA A 610 12.74 -1.95 41.55
CA ALA A 610 14.18 -1.78 41.36
C ALA A 610 14.55 -0.52 40.57
N LYS A 611 13.69 -0.08 39.63
CA LYS A 611 13.90 1.12 38.82
C LYS A 611 13.64 2.44 39.55
N GLN A 612 12.96 2.43 40.70
CA GLN A 612 12.59 3.65 41.43
C GLN A 612 13.78 4.39 42.08
N LYS A 613 13.65 5.72 42.16
CA LYS A 613 14.60 6.58 42.91
C LYS A 613 14.53 6.26 44.41
N VAL A 614 15.67 6.26 45.09
CA VAL A 614 15.76 5.90 46.53
C VAL A 614 14.84 6.71 47.45
N GLY A 615 14.53 7.96 47.11
CA GLY A 615 13.55 8.79 47.85
C GLY A 615 12.11 8.28 47.76
N VAL A 616 11.71 7.68 46.62
CA VAL A 616 10.39 7.05 46.43
C VAL A 616 10.33 5.74 47.22
N VAL A 617 11.35 4.89 47.08
CA VAL A 617 11.49 3.65 47.85
C VAL A 617 11.43 3.94 49.36
N ARG A 618 12.12 4.99 49.83
CA ARG A 618 12.12 5.40 51.24
C ARG A 618 10.76 5.89 51.75
N LYS A 619 9.96 6.58 50.90
CA LYS A 619 8.55 6.90 51.22
C LYS A 619 7.70 5.63 51.29
N LEU A 620 7.90 4.69 50.38
CA LEU A 620 7.15 3.43 50.32
C LEU A 620 7.43 2.53 51.54
N CYS A 621 8.70 2.42 51.98
CA CYS A 621 9.03 1.72 53.23
C CYS A 621 8.23 2.30 54.42
N LYS A 622 8.12 3.62 54.55
CA LYS A 622 7.30 4.26 55.60
C LYS A 622 5.82 3.89 55.48
N ALA A 623 5.24 3.93 54.27
CA ALA A 623 3.82 3.58 54.04
C ALA A 623 3.50 2.07 54.30
N CYS A 624 4.50 1.20 54.18
CA CYS A 624 4.44 -0.23 54.48
C CYS A 624 4.87 -0.58 55.93
N ASN A 625 5.16 0.43 56.75
CA ASN A 625 5.72 0.30 58.11
C ASN A 625 6.98 -0.62 58.14
N ILE A 626 7.98 -0.23 57.35
CA ILE A 626 9.30 -0.87 57.21
C ILE A 626 10.36 0.18 57.55
N ASP A 627 11.45 -0.21 58.23
CA ASP A 627 12.58 0.70 58.46
C ASP A 627 13.07 1.29 57.14
N SER A 628 13.14 2.62 57.14
CA SER A 628 13.45 3.47 55.99
C SER A 628 14.86 4.03 56.04
N LYS A 629 15.74 3.46 56.88
CA LYS A 629 17.20 3.67 56.89
C LYS A 629 17.91 2.61 56.01
N GLY A 630 19.20 2.84 55.72
CA GLY A 630 20.00 1.98 54.84
C GLY A 630 20.15 2.49 53.39
N SER A 631 20.78 1.66 52.57
CA SER A 631 21.04 1.84 51.15
C SER A 631 19.80 1.58 50.28
N ARG A 632 19.88 1.88 48.98
CA ARG A 632 18.80 1.55 48.03
C ARG A 632 18.52 0.04 47.97
N PHE A 633 19.55 -0.79 48.10
CA PHE A 633 19.40 -2.25 48.01
C PHE A 633 18.66 -2.79 49.23
N ASP A 634 19.08 -2.41 50.44
CA ASP A 634 18.49 -2.86 51.71
C ASP A 634 16.98 -2.55 51.78
N LEU A 635 16.60 -1.34 51.33
CA LEU A 635 15.20 -0.92 51.28
C LEU A 635 14.37 -1.76 50.29
N ILE A 636 14.93 -2.14 49.14
CA ILE A 636 14.27 -3.00 48.14
C ILE A 636 14.15 -4.43 48.66
N THR A 637 15.19 -4.98 49.28
CA THR A 637 15.18 -6.34 49.85
C THR A 637 14.13 -6.49 50.95
N ARG A 638 14.07 -5.54 51.89
CA ARG A 638 13.03 -5.53 52.95
C ARG A 638 11.61 -5.36 52.41
N LEU A 639 11.44 -4.60 51.33
CA LEU A 639 10.16 -4.50 50.63
C LEU A 639 9.77 -5.84 50.00
N ARG A 640 10.68 -6.50 49.25
CA ARG A 640 10.48 -7.84 48.67
C ARG A 640 10.10 -8.88 49.74
N GLU A 641 10.81 -8.90 50.88
CA GLU A 641 10.52 -9.82 51.98
C GLU A 641 9.11 -9.63 52.55
N LYS A 642 8.69 -8.37 52.75
CA LYS A 642 7.38 -8.06 53.34
C LYS A 642 6.23 -8.08 52.32
N MET A 643 6.51 -7.98 51.03
CA MET A 643 5.54 -8.15 49.92
C MET A 643 4.87 -9.53 49.91
N LYS A 644 5.44 -10.54 50.57
CA LYS A 644 4.76 -11.82 50.84
C LYS A 644 3.42 -11.66 51.58
N SER A 645 3.22 -10.55 52.31
CA SER A 645 1.93 -10.18 52.88
C SER A 645 1.08 -9.41 51.86
N ARG A 646 -0.14 -9.88 51.60
CA ARG A 646 -1.05 -9.29 50.58
C ARG A 646 -1.26 -7.78 50.77
N GLN A 647 -1.45 -7.33 52.02
CA GLN A 647 -1.60 -5.91 52.34
C GLN A 647 -0.37 -5.05 51.98
N THR A 648 0.85 -5.62 52.07
CA THR A 648 2.07 -4.94 51.62
C THR A 648 2.22 -5.03 50.11
N TYR A 649 1.93 -6.18 49.49
CA TYR A 649 1.88 -6.33 48.03
C TYR A 649 0.98 -5.27 47.40
N ASP A 650 -0.27 -5.14 47.86
CA ASP A 650 -1.24 -4.20 47.28
C ASP A 650 -0.82 -2.74 47.48
N LYS A 651 -0.23 -2.37 48.63
CA LYS A 651 0.36 -1.04 48.85
C LYS A 651 1.55 -0.76 47.92
N VAL A 652 2.44 -1.73 47.74
CA VAL A 652 3.62 -1.61 46.86
C VAL A 652 3.19 -1.54 45.39
N PHE A 653 2.23 -2.36 44.99
CA PHE A 653 1.58 -2.33 43.68
C PHE A 653 0.96 -0.96 43.40
N GLN A 654 0.10 -0.47 44.30
CA GLN A 654 -0.54 0.85 44.20
C GLN A 654 0.47 2.00 44.17
N SER A 655 1.63 1.88 44.82
CA SER A 655 2.65 2.94 44.84
C SER A 655 3.58 2.93 43.62
N ILE A 656 3.83 1.77 43.00
CA ILE A 656 4.73 1.65 41.84
C ILE A 656 3.97 1.86 40.53
N TRP A 657 2.81 1.22 40.40
CA TRP A 657 1.86 1.43 39.29
C TRP A 657 0.94 2.64 39.53
N GLY A 658 1.22 3.41 40.59
CA GLY A 658 0.59 4.69 40.93
C GLY A 658 1.25 5.92 40.31
N ALA A 659 2.05 5.75 39.27
CA ALA A 659 2.45 6.81 38.36
C ALA A 659 1.66 6.66 37.03
N SER A 660 1.51 7.76 36.29
CA SER A 660 0.87 7.81 34.95
C SER A 660 1.25 6.59 34.09
N GLY A 661 0.26 5.83 33.59
CA GLY A 661 0.48 4.50 33.02
C GLY A 661 1.25 4.45 31.70
N GLY A 662 1.46 5.60 31.07
CA GLY A 662 1.91 5.72 29.69
C GLY A 662 0.82 6.34 28.81
N TRP A 663 1.02 6.28 27.51
CA TRP A 663 -0.02 6.60 26.52
C TRP A 663 -0.19 5.45 25.54
N SER A 664 -1.44 5.00 25.39
CA SER A 664 -1.86 3.95 24.47
C SER A 664 -2.20 4.55 23.11
N VAL A 665 -1.88 3.86 22.03
CA VAL A 665 -2.24 4.27 20.67
C VAL A 665 -2.76 3.12 19.81
N ILE A 666 -3.61 3.45 18.84
CA ILE A 666 -4.06 2.56 17.79
C ILE A 666 -3.58 3.13 16.45
N LEU A 667 -2.74 2.38 15.73
CA LEU A 667 -2.23 2.75 14.40
C LEU A 667 -2.71 1.75 13.34
N CYS A 668 -2.90 2.19 12.11
CA CYS A 668 -2.95 1.27 10.97
C CYS A 668 -1.51 0.90 10.50
N PRO A 669 -1.34 -0.18 9.70
CA PRO A 669 -0.02 -0.62 9.20
C PRO A 669 0.78 0.45 8.45
N HIS A 670 0.11 1.45 7.88
CA HIS A 670 0.73 2.60 7.19
C HIS A 670 1.37 3.64 8.13
N GLY A 671 1.24 3.47 9.46
CA GLY A 671 1.80 4.37 10.46
C GLY A 671 0.93 5.57 10.85
N ILE A 672 -0.33 5.63 10.39
CA ILE A 672 -1.28 6.67 10.81
C ILE A 672 -1.97 6.28 12.12
N VAL A 673 -1.99 7.20 13.08
CA VAL A 673 -2.63 7.09 14.40
C VAL A 673 -4.13 7.42 14.29
N TYR A 674 -4.99 6.51 14.72
CA TYR A 674 -6.46 6.68 14.77
C TYR A 674 -6.98 7.04 16.16
N SER A 675 -6.27 6.61 17.20
CA SER A 675 -6.65 6.88 18.59
C SER A 675 -5.44 7.03 19.49
N VAL A 676 -5.57 7.88 20.52
CA VAL A 676 -4.59 8.06 21.59
C VAL A 676 -5.30 8.22 22.94
N LYS A 677 -4.88 7.46 23.96
CA LYS A 677 -5.37 7.56 25.34
C LYS A 677 -4.21 7.82 26.29
N PHE A 678 -4.35 8.79 27.20
CA PHE A 678 -3.34 9.12 28.20
C PHE A 678 -3.75 8.49 29.53
N ASN A 679 -3.13 7.36 29.89
CA ASN A 679 -3.62 6.52 30.99
C ASN A 679 -3.19 7.10 32.35
N LEU A 680 -4.15 7.32 33.24
CA LEU A 680 -3.94 7.86 34.57
C LEU A 680 -3.39 6.82 35.55
N ARG A 681 -3.68 5.54 35.30
CA ARG A 681 -3.20 4.37 36.04
C ARG A 681 -2.47 3.44 35.07
N ALA A 682 -1.86 2.37 35.58
CA ALA A 682 -1.33 1.30 34.74
C ALA A 682 -2.31 0.85 33.65
N GLU A 683 -1.80 0.68 32.45
CA GLU A 683 -2.53 0.16 31.29
C GLU A 683 -3.00 -1.28 31.53
N SER A 684 -4.18 -1.60 30.98
CA SER A 684 -4.69 -2.97 30.87
C SER A 684 -5.61 -3.10 29.65
N PRO A 685 -6.07 -4.32 29.30
CA PRO A 685 -7.05 -4.52 28.22
C PRO A 685 -8.32 -3.66 28.28
N ARG A 686 -8.66 -3.12 29.46
CA ARG A 686 -9.74 -2.12 29.64
C ARG A 686 -9.54 -0.89 28.76
N ASP A 687 -8.30 -0.43 28.61
CA ASP A 687 -7.99 0.83 27.91
C ASP A 687 -8.15 0.71 26.39
N PHE A 688 -7.76 -0.43 25.82
CA PHE A 688 -7.99 -0.72 24.41
C PHE A 688 -9.44 -1.15 24.14
N ALA A 689 -10.11 -1.84 25.09
CA ALA A 689 -11.53 -2.12 25.00
C ALA A 689 -12.39 -0.83 25.05
N ASP A 690 -12.06 0.14 25.91
CA ASP A 690 -12.67 1.47 25.93
C ASP A 690 -12.56 2.16 24.55
N LEU A 691 -11.36 2.16 23.96
CA LEU A 691 -11.13 2.76 22.64
C LEU A 691 -11.91 2.04 21.54
N LEU A 692 -11.79 0.72 21.42
CA LEU A 692 -12.44 -0.06 20.36
C LEU A 692 -13.97 -0.05 20.46
N LEU A 693 -14.55 -0.07 21.66
CA LEU A 693 -15.99 0.07 21.86
C LEU A 693 -16.50 1.51 21.63
N SER A 694 -15.60 2.49 21.47
CA SER A 694 -15.93 3.86 21.04
C SER A 694 -15.80 4.06 19.52
N TRP A 695 -15.40 3.04 18.76
CA TRP A 695 -15.28 3.10 17.30
C TRP A 695 -16.59 2.69 16.61
N LYS A 696 -16.94 3.42 15.54
CA LYS A 696 -18.15 3.19 14.73
C LYS A 696 -18.16 1.83 14.03
N HIS A 697 -16.98 1.36 13.63
CA HIS A 697 -16.75 0.03 13.09
C HIS A 697 -15.49 -0.58 13.73
N MET A 698 -15.65 -1.77 14.30
CA MET A 698 -14.57 -2.58 14.89
C MET A 698 -13.58 -3.00 13.77
N PRO A 699 -12.25 -2.95 13.97
CA PRO A 699 -11.28 -3.48 13.00
C PRO A 699 -11.46 -5.00 12.82
N ASN A 700 -11.31 -5.53 11.61
CA ASN A 700 -11.34 -6.98 11.38
C ASN A 700 -10.13 -7.71 12.00
N VAL A 701 -8.99 -7.04 12.16
CA VAL A 701 -7.79 -7.61 12.79
C VAL A 701 -7.13 -6.59 13.71
N CYS A 702 -7.09 -6.91 15.00
CA CYS A 702 -6.34 -6.16 16.01
C CYS A 702 -5.04 -6.90 16.36
N VAL A 703 -3.88 -6.24 16.32
CA VAL A 703 -2.61 -6.79 16.81
C VAL A 703 -2.22 -6.11 18.12
N TYR A 704 -1.96 -6.91 19.17
CA TYR A 704 -1.72 -6.41 20.53
C TYR A 704 -1.01 -7.44 21.43
N ASP A 705 -0.09 -6.95 22.27
CA ASP A 705 0.71 -7.70 23.26
C ASP A 705 -0.07 -8.70 24.12
N PHE A 706 -1.30 -8.37 24.49
CA PHE A 706 -2.14 -9.19 25.37
C PHE A 706 -3.48 -9.53 24.71
N ALA A 707 -3.43 -9.95 23.44
CA ALA A 707 -4.55 -10.32 22.57
C ALA A 707 -5.65 -11.13 23.29
N ARG A 708 -5.28 -12.19 24.01
CA ARG A 708 -6.21 -13.01 24.82
C ARG A 708 -7.00 -12.18 25.84
N GLY A 709 -6.31 -11.31 26.59
CA GLY A 709 -6.92 -10.46 27.60
C GLY A 709 -7.87 -9.44 27.00
N LEU A 710 -7.55 -8.91 25.80
CA LEU A 710 -8.40 -7.99 25.07
C LEU A 710 -9.65 -8.67 24.50
N ALA A 711 -9.53 -9.87 23.90
CA ALA A 711 -10.67 -10.66 23.45
C ALA A 711 -11.67 -10.89 24.60
N ALA A 712 -11.19 -11.49 25.68
CA ALA A 712 -12.02 -11.85 26.83
C ALA A 712 -12.66 -10.62 27.49
N HIS A 713 -11.88 -9.55 27.75
CA HIS A 713 -12.41 -8.37 28.43
C HIS A 713 -13.39 -7.56 27.55
N THR A 714 -13.21 -7.54 26.22
CA THR A 714 -14.12 -6.82 25.31
C THR A 714 -15.42 -7.61 25.11
N ASN A 715 -15.34 -8.93 24.90
CA ASN A 715 -16.52 -9.80 24.77
C ASN A 715 -17.36 -9.82 26.06
N LEU A 716 -16.73 -9.79 27.25
CA LEU A 716 -17.44 -9.69 28.53
C LEU A 716 -18.17 -8.34 28.74
N ARG A 717 -17.88 -7.30 27.95
CA ARG A 717 -18.56 -5.99 28.01
C ARG A 717 -19.74 -5.87 27.06
N VAL A 718 -19.85 -6.73 26.06
CA VAL A 718 -20.96 -6.78 25.09
C VAL A 718 -21.33 -8.25 24.83
N PRO A 719 -21.94 -8.93 25.83
CA PRO A 719 -22.19 -10.37 25.74
C PRO A 719 -23.18 -10.74 24.63
N ASP A 720 -24.16 -9.87 24.36
CA ASP A 720 -25.23 -10.09 23.39
C ASP A 720 -24.76 -9.98 21.93
N LYS A 721 -23.64 -9.27 21.69
CA LYS A 721 -22.95 -9.19 20.38
C LYS A 721 -21.45 -9.15 20.59
N LEU A 722 -20.85 -10.32 20.73
CA LEU A 722 -19.41 -10.56 20.98
C LEU A 722 -18.53 -9.81 19.97
N PRO A 723 -17.79 -8.74 20.36
CA PRO A 723 -17.05 -7.91 19.39
C PRO A 723 -15.84 -8.60 18.74
N PHE A 724 -15.33 -9.69 19.33
CA PHE A 724 -14.32 -10.56 18.72
C PHE A 724 -14.89 -11.95 18.42
N HIS A 725 -15.17 -12.20 17.14
CA HIS A 725 -15.69 -13.47 16.60
C HIS A 725 -15.13 -13.73 15.18
N PRO A 726 -15.09 -14.98 14.68
CA PRO A 726 -15.47 -16.24 15.35
C PRO A 726 -14.46 -16.64 16.44
N HIS A 727 -14.77 -17.70 17.18
CA HIS A 727 -13.88 -18.37 18.14
C HIS A 727 -13.14 -17.44 19.14
N GLU A 728 -13.81 -16.42 19.70
CA GLU A 728 -13.19 -15.38 20.57
C GLU A 728 -12.06 -14.59 19.87
N GLY A 729 -12.19 -14.36 18.56
CA GLY A 729 -11.19 -13.70 17.73
C GLY A 729 -9.91 -14.50 17.49
N ARG A 730 -9.97 -15.84 17.59
CA ARG A 730 -8.90 -16.75 17.11
C ARG A 730 -9.13 -17.08 15.64
N LEU A 731 -8.05 -17.32 14.90
CA LEU A 731 -8.09 -17.62 13.46
C LEU A 731 -8.71 -18.99 13.13
N ALA A 732 -8.77 -19.89 14.10
CA ALA A 732 -9.42 -21.19 13.98
C ALA A 732 -10.03 -21.60 15.34
N GLU A 733 -10.89 -22.62 15.31
CA GLU A 733 -11.48 -23.22 16.50
C GLU A 733 -10.40 -23.86 17.40
N PRO A 734 -10.44 -23.69 18.74
CA PRO A 734 -9.39 -24.15 19.65
C PRO A 734 -9.46 -25.65 19.99
N THR A 735 -9.56 -26.49 18.96
CA THR A 735 -9.46 -27.96 19.03
C THR A 735 -8.00 -28.41 19.10
N GLU A 736 -7.76 -29.68 19.46
CA GLU A 736 -6.39 -30.21 19.56
C GLU A 736 -5.73 -30.40 18.18
N GLU A 737 -6.51 -30.75 17.15
CA GLU A 737 -6.03 -30.88 15.77
C GLU A 737 -5.56 -29.54 15.21
N ASN A 738 -6.35 -28.47 15.41
CA ASN A 738 -5.99 -27.12 14.95
C ASN A 738 -4.77 -26.59 15.69
N VAL A 739 -4.69 -26.78 17.01
CA VAL A 739 -3.51 -26.39 17.80
C VAL A 739 -2.27 -27.16 17.33
N LYS A 740 -2.39 -28.47 17.08
CA LYS A 740 -1.27 -29.29 16.59
C LYS A 740 -0.85 -28.91 15.17
N ALA A 741 -1.78 -28.73 14.23
CA ALA A 741 -1.49 -28.28 12.87
C ALA A 741 -0.83 -26.89 12.84
N ALA A 742 -1.15 -26.01 13.80
CA ALA A 742 -0.47 -24.73 13.98
C ALA A 742 0.94 -24.87 14.59
N GLN A 743 1.18 -25.87 15.44
CA GLN A 743 2.51 -26.19 15.99
C GLN A 743 3.42 -26.81 14.92
N ASP A 744 2.88 -27.72 14.12
CA ASP A 744 3.55 -28.37 12.99
C ASP A 744 3.73 -27.42 11.77
N GLY A 745 3.17 -26.21 11.83
CA GLY A 745 3.28 -25.18 10.78
C GLY A 745 2.48 -25.48 9.49
N SER A 746 1.58 -26.46 9.53
CA SER A 746 0.75 -26.89 8.40
C SER A 746 -0.56 -26.09 8.28
N LEU A 747 -1.10 -25.58 9.39
CA LEU A 747 -2.32 -24.76 9.39
C LEU A 747 -2.10 -23.41 8.68
N LYS A 748 -3.03 -23.06 7.79
CA LYS A 748 -3.12 -21.74 7.13
C LYS A 748 -4.58 -21.30 7.10
N VAL A 749 -4.82 -20.03 7.41
CA VAL A 749 -6.16 -19.42 7.42
C VAL A 749 -6.13 -18.24 6.44
N ASN A 750 -6.72 -18.41 5.27
CA ASN A 750 -6.74 -17.37 4.23
C ASN A 750 -7.86 -16.36 4.56
N LEU A 751 -7.51 -15.07 4.60
CA LEU A 751 -8.45 -13.95 4.78
C LEU A 751 -8.46 -13.07 3.51
N PRO A 752 -8.98 -13.55 2.37
CA PRO A 752 -8.84 -12.88 1.07
C PRO A 752 -9.51 -11.50 1.05
N TRP A 753 -10.55 -11.30 1.87
CA TRP A 753 -11.26 -10.03 2.02
C TRP A 753 -10.42 -8.87 2.59
N LEU A 754 -9.19 -9.13 3.04
CA LEU A 754 -8.20 -8.09 3.35
C LEU A 754 -7.65 -7.39 2.11
N HIS A 755 -7.75 -8.02 0.93
CA HIS A 755 -7.30 -7.48 -0.35
C HIS A 755 -8.46 -7.02 -1.24
N GLU A 756 -9.56 -7.78 -1.26
CA GLU A 756 -10.66 -7.59 -2.21
C GLU A 756 -12.01 -7.69 -1.48
N ARG A 757 -12.77 -6.61 -1.47
CA ARG A 757 -13.99 -6.46 -0.65
C ARG A 757 -15.03 -7.52 -1.00
N MET A 758 -15.52 -8.25 0.00
CA MET A 758 -16.64 -9.18 -0.17
C MET A 758 -17.97 -8.45 -0.31
N ASP A 759 -18.86 -9.01 -1.12
CA ASP A 759 -20.28 -8.69 -1.10
C ASP A 759 -20.92 -9.36 0.13
N SER A 760 -21.34 -8.54 1.08
CA SER A 760 -21.76 -8.96 2.42
C SER A 760 -23.25 -9.30 2.48
N VAL A 761 -23.59 -10.48 2.99
CA VAL A 761 -24.99 -10.87 3.32
C VAL A 761 -25.31 -10.64 4.81
N ASN A 762 -24.31 -10.32 5.63
CA ASN A 762 -24.42 -10.19 7.09
C ASN A 762 -24.78 -8.76 7.54
N GLU A 763 -25.37 -8.62 8.74
CA GLU A 763 -25.67 -7.33 9.35
C GLU A 763 -24.40 -6.62 9.90
N ASN A 764 -24.25 -5.33 9.55
CA ASN A 764 -23.14 -4.46 9.97
C ASN A 764 -21.73 -5.04 9.76
N PRO A 765 -21.34 -5.37 8.52
CA PRO A 765 -19.97 -5.75 8.17
C PRO A 765 -19.01 -4.54 8.31
N HIS A 766 -17.71 -4.81 8.39
CA HIS A 766 -16.71 -3.75 8.30
C HIS A 766 -16.67 -3.15 6.87
N PRO A 767 -16.82 -1.82 6.70
CA PRO A 767 -17.24 -1.25 5.41
C PRO A 767 -16.22 -1.40 4.27
N VAL A 768 -14.92 -1.41 4.59
CA VAL A 768 -13.82 -1.52 3.60
C VAL A 768 -13.69 -2.94 3.04
N THR A 769 -14.04 -3.96 3.83
CA THR A 769 -13.73 -5.38 3.56
C THR A 769 -14.96 -6.24 3.27
N GLY A 770 -16.15 -5.82 3.73
CA GLY A 770 -17.38 -6.61 3.65
C GLY A 770 -17.43 -7.78 4.65
N SER A 771 -16.36 -8.01 5.41
CA SER A 771 -16.31 -9.06 6.43
C SER A 771 -16.86 -8.58 7.77
N SER A 772 -17.64 -9.43 8.41
CA SER A 772 -18.07 -9.30 9.81
C SER A 772 -17.05 -9.85 10.81
N ASP A 773 -15.98 -10.50 10.37
CA ASP A 773 -15.07 -11.22 11.28
C ASP A 773 -14.05 -10.28 11.94
N HIS A 774 -13.86 -10.46 13.24
CA HIS A 774 -13.06 -9.61 14.13
C HIS A 774 -12.11 -10.47 14.97
N TYR A 775 -10.85 -10.51 14.56
CA TYR A 775 -9.78 -11.26 15.22
C TYR A 775 -8.89 -10.36 16.11
N VAL A 776 -8.28 -10.97 17.12
CA VAL A 776 -7.17 -10.34 17.84
C VAL A 776 -5.98 -11.29 17.98
N LEU A 777 -4.85 -10.81 17.48
CA LEU A 777 -3.60 -11.52 17.26
C LEU A 777 -2.48 -10.94 18.13
N TYR A 778 -1.51 -11.77 18.49
CA TYR A 778 -0.31 -11.29 19.19
C TYR A 778 0.64 -10.58 18.23
N ASP A 779 1.38 -9.57 18.71
CA ASP A 779 2.60 -9.14 18.02
C ASP A 779 3.69 -10.23 18.09
N ARG A 780 4.52 -10.27 17.04
CA ARG A 780 5.60 -11.23 16.81
C ARG A 780 6.65 -11.27 17.91
N PHE A 781 6.92 -10.18 18.63
CA PHE A 781 7.84 -10.21 19.77
C PHE A 781 7.21 -10.81 21.04
N HIS A 782 5.87 -10.89 21.09
CA HIS A 782 5.10 -11.29 22.26
C HIS A 782 4.49 -12.69 22.14
N GLU A 783 4.43 -13.26 20.93
CA GLU A 783 4.11 -14.68 20.63
C GLU A 783 4.92 -15.72 21.43
N GLY A 784 6.09 -15.36 21.96
CA GLY A 784 6.93 -16.23 22.80
C GLY A 784 6.56 -16.24 24.29
N ASN A 785 5.69 -15.33 24.75
CA ASN A 785 5.33 -15.16 26.17
C ASN A 785 4.01 -15.87 26.54
N THR A 786 3.36 -16.53 25.58
CA THR A 786 2.05 -17.17 25.74
C THR A 786 2.16 -18.49 26.50
N LYS A 787 1.39 -18.66 27.58
CA LYS A 787 1.45 -19.85 28.46
C LYS A 787 0.45 -20.96 28.12
N ASP A 788 -0.50 -20.71 27.23
CA ASP A 788 -1.55 -21.66 26.84
C ASP A 788 -1.34 -22.07 25.38
N PRO A 789 -1.27 -23.38 25.05
CA PRO A 789 -1.14 -23.87 23.68
C PRO A 789 -2.13 -23.26 22.68
N LYS A 790 -3.35 -22.91 23.11
CA LYS A 790 -4.41 -22.35 22.26
C LYS A 790 -4.11 -20.94 21.73
N ASP A 791 -3.15 -20.23 22.33
CA ASP A 791 -2.71 -18.91 21.83
C ASP A 791 -1.93 -19.01 20.51
N ILE A 792 -1.49 -20.20 20.09
CA ILE A 792 -0.89 -20.37 18.76
C ILE A 792 -1.85 -19.99 17.62
N LEU A 793 -3.16 -20.13 17.84
CA LEU A 793 -4.23 -19.75 16.90
C LEU A 793 -4.47 -18.21 16.83
N ARG A 794 -3.63 -17.43 17.50
CA ARG A 794 -3.56 -15.95 17.43
C ARG A 794 -2.27 -15.45 16.78
N ARG A 795 -1.56 -16.29 16.03
CA ARG A 795 -0.29 -15.96 15.35
C ARG A 795 -0.48 -15.38 13.94
N ILE A 796 0.18 -14.25 13.66
CA ILE A 796 0.10 -13.53 12.37
C ILE A 796 0.58 -14.39 11.19
N GLN A 797 1.49 -15.34 11.43
CA GLN A 797 2.09 -16.24 10.44
C GLN A 797 1.11 -17.29 9.91
N LEU A 798 -0.04 -17.51 10.57
CA LEU A 798 -1.09 -18.41 10.09
C LEU A 798 -1.90 -17.80 8.94
N VAL A 799 -1.90 -16.46 8.77
CA VAL A 799 -2.64 -15.75 7.72
C VAL A 799 -1.69 -15.38 6.57
N PRO A 800 -1.78 -16.01 5.38
CA PRO A 800 -0.90 -15.69 4.24
C PRO A 800 -0.97 -14.22 3.81
N GLU A 801 -2.14 -13.59 3.93
CA GLU A 801 -2.38 -12.18 3.62
C GLU A 801 -1.67 -11.21 4.57
N LEU A 802 -1.34 -11.64 5.80
CA LEU A 802 -0.61 -10.83 6.77
C LEU A 802 0.87 -11.25 6.90
N LYS A 803 1.21 -12.52 6.60
CA LYS A 803 2.55 -13.10 6.78
C LYS A 803 3.59 -12.41 5.87
N GLY A 804 4.29 -11.42 6.43
CA GLY A 804 5.32 -10.65 5.71
C GLY A 804 4.78 -9.40 5.01
N TRP A 805 3.46 -9.19 5.02
CA TRP A 805 2.83 -7.97 4.52
C TRP A 805 2.54 -6.97 5.64
N LEU A 806 2.17 -7.47 6.82
CA LEU A 806 1.91 -6.64 8.00
C LEU A 806 3.20 -6.15 8.68
N ASN A 807 3.42 -4.84 8.68
CA ASN A 807 4.42 -4.17 9.50
C ASN A 807 3.93 -4.07 10.96
N SER A 808 4.01 -5.16 11.73
CA SER A 808 3.63 -5.13 13.15
C SER A 808 4.53 -4.18 13.97
N GLN A 809 5.78 -3.98 13.53
CA GLN A 809 6.75 -3.04 14.12
C GLN A 809 6.40 -1.55 14.01
N VAL A 810 5.25 -1.20 13.42
CA VAL A 810 4.91 0.19 13.09
C VAL A 810 4.78 1.07 14.34
N VAL A 811 4.29 0.52 15.45
CA VAL A 811 4.06 1.28 16.69
C VAL A 811 5.37 1.52 17.44
N GLU A 812 6.28 0.52 17.48
CA GLU A 812 7.58 0.68 18.12
C GLU A 812 8.53 1.55 17.30
N GLN A 813 8.36 1.60 15.97
CA GLN A 813 9.01 2.56 15.07
C GLN A 813 8.52 4.00 15.35
N PHE A 814 7.20 4.20 15.44
CA PHE A 814 6.59 5.47 15.82
C PHE A 814 7.06 5.91 17.23
N PHE A 815 7.01 5.02 18.21
CA PHE A 815 7.53 5.26 19.56
C PHE A 815 9.05 5.49 19.57
N ALA A 816 9.85 4.83 18.72
CA ALA A 816 11.28 5.10 18.59
C ALA A 816 11.56 6.52 18.08
N ASN A 817 10.66 7.06 17.24
CA ASN A 817 10.68 8.46 16.85
C ASN A 817 10.28 9.37 18.03
N MET A 818 9.13 9.13 18.63
CA MET A 818 8.58 9.95 19.73
C MET A 818 9.46 9.95 21.00
N ARG A 819 10.24 8.89 21.25
CA ARG A 819 11.24 8.83 22.33
C ARG A 819 12.26 9.98 22.29
N LYS A 820 12.52 10.57 21.12
CA LYS A 820 13.38 11.76 20.97
C LYS A 820 12.79 13.00 21.66
N SER A 821 11.46 13.14 21.69
CA SER A 821 10.76 14.27 22.32
C SER A 821 10.64 14.15 23.84
N ASN A 822 10.92 12.97 24.42
CA ASN A 822 10.76 12.70 25.86
C ASN A 822 11.45 13.73 26.77
N TYR A 823 12.57 14.34 26.36
CA TYR A 823 13.34 15.25 27.22
C TYR A 823 12.57 16.54 27.58
N PHE A 824 11.67 16.99 26.70
CA PHE A 824 10.77 18.11 26.99
C PHE A 824 9.37 17.62 27.43
N LEU A 825 8.79 16.64 26.72
CA LEU A 825 7.43 16.16 27.00
C LEU A 825 7.24 15.60 28.43
N SER A 826 8.27 14.99 29.04
CA SER A 826 8.17 14.39 30.40
C SER A 826 8.14 15.41 31.54
N ASN A 827 8.30 16.71 31.25
CA ASN A 827 8.42 17.77 32.24
C ASN A 827 7.29 18.82 32.17
N MET A 828 6.31 18.59 31.31
CA MET A 828 5.14 19.46 31.12
C MET A 828 4.03 19.17 32.14
N SER A 829 3.13 20.14 32.36
CA SER A 829 1.86 19.88 33.05
C SER A 829 1.01 18.88 32.26
N PRO A 830 0.07 18.15 32.89
CA PRO A 830 -0.75 17.14 32.20
C PRO A 830 -1.53 17.72 31.02
N SER A 831 -2.17 18.87 31.20
CA SER A 831 -2.91 19.60 30.17
C SER A 831 -2.03 19.98 28.97
N THR A 832 -0.89 20.62 29.22
CA THR A 832 0.09 20.99 28.19
C THR A 832 0.61 19.76 27.45
N HIS A 833 0.82 18.66 28.18
CA HIS A 833 1.35 17.43 27.63
C HIS A 833 0.36 16.77 26.66
N VAL A 834 -0.90 16.58 27.06
CA VAL A 834 -1.91 15.94 26.18
C VAL A 834 -2.20 16.82 24.96
N PHE A 835 -2.29 18.13 25.15
CA PHE A 835 -2.43 19.11 24.06
C PHE A 835 -1.29 19.00 23.04
N LEU A 836 -0.04 19.12 23.48
CA LEU A 836 1.11 19.12 22.57
C LEU A 836 1.32 17.75 21.92
N MET A 837 1.04 16.65 22.63
CA MET A 837 1.10 15.32 22.05
C MET A 837 0.03 15.11 20.96
N ARG A 838 -1.21 15.62 21.16
CA ARG A 838 -2.25 15.59 20.11
C ARG A 838 -1.83 16.40 18.88
N ASN A 839 -1.26 17.59 19.07
CA ASN A 839 -0.72 18.40 17.97
C ASN A 839 0.44 17.72 17.23
N ILE A 840 1.38 17.11 17.96
CA ILE A 840 2.50 16.38 17.33
C ILE A 840 1.96 15.21 16.50
N ASN A 841 1.01 14.43 17.03
CA ASN A 841 0.41 13.30 16.34
C ASN A 841 -0.44 13.71 15.13
N HIS A 842 -1.17 14.83 15.20
CA HIS A 842 -1.91 15.41 14.08
C HIS A 842 -0.99 15.76 12.90
N HIS A 843 0.06 16.56 13.13
CA HIS A 843 0.98 16.93 12.05
C HIS A 843 1.79 15.73 11.54
N TYR A 844 2.17 14.79 12.42
CA TYR A 844 2.79 13.53 12.03
C TYR A 844 1.89 12.71 11.08
N ASN A 845 0.59 12.59 11.39
CA ASN A 845 -0.39 11.94 10.52
C ASN A 845 -0.49 12.68 9.16
N THR A 846 -0.65 14.00 9.17
CA THR A 846 -0.76 14.83 7.95
C THR A 846 0.47 14.69 7.05
N VAL A 847 1.67 14.80 7.62
CA VAL A 847 2.95 14.64 6.92
C VAL A 847 3.14 13.20 6.40
N THR A 848 2.67 12.20 7.13
CA THR A 848 2.78 10.78 6.73
C THR A 848 1.80 10.46 5.60
N ASN A 849 0.53 10.89 5.69
CA ASN A 849 -0.45 10.80 4.60
C ASN A 849 0.08 11.48 3.32
N LYS A 850 0.60 12.70 3.40
CA LYS A 850 1.21 13.39 2.25
C LYS A 850 2.35 12.57 1.63
N LYS A 851 3.26 12.03 2.45
CA LYS A 851 4.39 11.19 2.01
C LYS A 851 3.93 9.86 1.39
N LEU A 852 2.83 9.28 1.84
CA LEU A 852 2.23 8.08 1.25
C LEU A 852 1.64 8.39 -0.14
N LEU A 853 0.82 9.44 -0.26
CA LEU A 853 0.20 9.84 -1.54
C LEU A 853 1.26 10.17 -2.59
N GLU A 854 2.26 10.99 -2.24
CA GLU A 854 3.35 11.33 -3.15
C GLU A 854 4.13 10.10 -3.64
N ARG A 855 4.28 9.05 -2.82
CA ARG A 855 4.94 7.80 -3.23
C ARG A 855 4.09 7.02 -4.24
N GLN A 856 2.80 6.89 -3.97
CA GLN A 856 1.86 6.16 -4.83
C GLN A 856 1.77 6.80 -6.22
N LEU A 857 1.55 8.12 -6.27
CA LEU A 857 1.41 8.84 -7.55
C LEU A 857 2.70 8.79 -8.40
N ARG A 858 3.89 8.88 -7.76
CA ARG A 858 5.18 8.76 -8.47
C ARG A 858 5.33 7.42 -9.19
N HIS A 859 5.01 6.30 -8.57
CA HIS A 859 5.18 4.97 -9.18
C HIS A 859 4.07 4.57 -10.17
N GLY A 860 2.94 5.27 -10.14
CA GLY A 860 1.94 5.23 -11.21
C GLY A 860 2.26 6.10 -12.42
N ARG A 861 3.32 6.93 -12.36
CA ARG A 861 3.62 8.03 -13.30
C ARG A 861 2.43 9.01 -13.49
N LEU A 862 1.51 9.05 -12.52
CA LEU A 862 0.39 9.98 -12.53
C LEU A 862 0.89 11.41 -12.29
N GLY A 863 0.52 12.34 -13.18
CA GLY A 863 0.95 13.73 -13.14
C GLY A 863 0.21 14.57 -12.08
N LYS A 864 -0.03 15.85 -12.38
CA LYS A 864 -0.95 16.69 -11.61
C LYS A 864 -2.41 16.27 -11.88
N ILE A 865 -2.84 15.16 -11.28
CA ILE A 865 -4.23 14.70 -11.32
C ILE A 865 -4.94 15.13 -10.03
N ASN A 866 -6.21 15.51 -10.12
CA ASN A 866 -7.03 15.80 -8.95
C ASN A 866 -7.14 14.53 -8.09
N ILE A 867 -6.90 14.67 -6.78
CA ILE A 867 -7.14 13.61 -5.80
C ILE A 867 -8.28 14.09 -4.90
N SER A 868 -9.29 13.25 -4.73
CA SER A 868 -10.39 13.47 -3.77
C SER A 868 -10.42 12.33 -2.76
N LEU A 869 -11.24 12.46 -1.72
CA LEU A 869 -11.56 11.33 -0.84
C LEU A 869 -12.84 10.63 -1.31
N SER A 870 -12.92 9.32 -1.08
CA SER A 870 -14.15 8.54 -1.20
C SER A 870 -15.06 8.78 0.01
N ALA A 871 -16.30 8.27 -0.04
CA ALA A 871 -17.21 8.27 1.11
C ALA A 871 -16.67 7.53 2.36
N LEU A 872 -15.63 6.69 2.20
CA LEU A 872 -14.92 6.03 3.31
C LEU A 872 -13.65 6.79 3.75
N GLY A 873 -13.36 7.97 3.18
CA GLY A 873 -12.16 8.75 3.51
C GLY A 873 -10.87 8.29 2.82
N GLN A 874 -10.95 7.31 1.91
CA GLN A 874 -9.78 6.82 1.16
C GLN A 874 -9.50 7.75 -0.02
N ALA A 875 -8.23 8.09 -0.28
CA ALA A 875 -7.86 8.87 -1.45
C ALA A 875 -8.16 8.09 -2.75
N VAL A 876 -8.80 8.77 -3.70
CA VAL A 876 -9.16 8.28 -5.05
C VAL A 876 -8.70 9.29 -6.12
N VAL A 877 -8.40 8.79 -7.32
CA VAL A 877 -8.03 9.61 -8.47
C VAL A 877 -9.30 10.18 -9.10
N GLY A 878 -9.41 11.51 -9.14
CA GLY A 878 -10.56 12.21 -9.70
C GLY A 878 -10.64 12.08 -11.22
N LYS A 879 -11.86 11.83 -11.74
CA LYS A 879 -12.13 11.67 -13.18
C LYS A 879 -11.92 13.00 -13.94
N TYR A 880 -10.71 13.22 -14.47
CA TYR A 880 -10.54 14.14 -15.59
C TYR A 880 -11.01 13.50 -16.90
N MET A 881 -11.60 14.30 -17.79
CA MET A 881 -12.19 13.85 -19.06
C MET A 881 -11.13 13.61 -20.16
N HIS A 882 -10.01 12.97 -19.81
CA HIS A 882 -9.15 12.33 -20.82
C HIS A 882 -9.90 11.11 -21.35
N CYS A 883 -10.06 11.01 -22.67
CA CYS A 883 -10.96 10.07 -23.37
C CYS A 883 -11.00 8.67 -22.71
N VAL A 884 -12.08 8.38 -21.96
CA VAL A 884 -12.22 7.15 -21.16
C VAL A 884 -12.74 6.02 -22.04
N MET A 885 -11.85 5.40 -22.81
CA MET A 885 -12.16 4.23 -23.65
C MET A 885 -12.14 2.89 -22.88
N THR A 886 -12.25 2.94 -21.54
CA THR A 886 -12.36 1.75 -20.67
C THR A 886 -13.38 1.99 -19.54
N ARG A 887 -14.69 1.97 -19.87
CA ARG A 887 -15.73 1.57 -18.91
C ARG A 887 -15.94 0.06 -19.06
N THR A 888 -15.35 -0.76 -18.20
CA THR A 888 -15.58 -2.22 -18.21
C THR A 888 -16.69 -2.60 -17.25
N LEU A 889 -17.79 -3.15 -17.76
CA LEU A 889 -18.77 -3.88 -16.94
C LEU A 889 -18.12 -5.19 -16.41
N PRO A 890 -18.45 -5.68 -15.21
CA PRO A 890 -17.84 -6.91 -14.65
C PRO A 890 -18.17 -8.22 -15.40
N LEU A 891 -18.94 -8.18 -16.49
CA LEU A 891 -19.64 -9.33 -17.05
C LEU A 891 -18.97 -10.02 -18.25
N PHE A 892 -18.02 -9.37 -18.94
CA PHE A 892 -17.37 -9.97 -20.14
C PHE A 892 -15.86 -9.79 -20.26
N THR A 893 -15.22 -8.81 -19.62
CA THR A 893 -13.80 -8.50 -19.85
C THR A 893 -12.81 -9.36 -19.04
N CYS A 894 -13.07 -10.66 -18.95
CA CYS A 894 -12.14 -11.61 -18.33
C CYS A 894 -12.13 -12.92 -19.14
N TYR A 895 -11.10 -13.09 -19.98
CA TYR A 895 -10.88 -14.20 -20.90
C TYR A 895 -11.97 -14.40 -21.98
N ILE A 896 -11.75 -13.76 -23.15
CA ILE A 896 -11.84 -14.54 -24.39
C ILE A 896 -10.73 -15.60 -24.29
N CYS A 897 -11.08 -16.71 -23.66
CA CYS A 897 -10.27 -17.92 -23.68
C CYS A 897 -10.48 -18.57 -25.06
N SER A 898 -9.47 -19.23 -25.60
CA SER A 898 -9.63 -20.09 -26.79
C SER A 898 -10.82 -21.05 -26.61
N TYR A 899 -10.97 -21.62 -25.41
CA TYR A 899 -12.12 -22.45 -25.03
C TYR A 899 -13.49 -21.74 -25.12
N LEU A 900 -13.60 -20.43 -24.83
CA LEU A 900 -14.88 -19.71 -24.90
C LEU A 900 -15.28 -19.43 -26.34
N CYS A 901 -14.33 -19.03 -27.19
CA CYS A 901 -14.60 -18.82 -28.62
C CYS A 901 -14.75 -20.15 -29.38
N VAL A 902 -14.02 -21.21 -29.01
CA VAL A 902 -14.33 -22.57 -29.47
C VAL A 902 -15.74 -22.96 -29.04
N TYR A 903 -16.15 -22.72 -27.79
CA TYR A 903 -17.51 -23.04 -27.36
C TYR A 903 -18.57 -22.31 -28.21
N ILE A 904 -18.40 -20.99 -28.36
CA ILE A 904 -19.34 -20.13 -29.11
C ILE A 904 -19.39 -20.51 -30.60
N LEU A 905 -18.28 -20.46 -31.35
CA LEU A 905 -18.30 -20.80 -32.78
C LEU A 905 -18.71 -22.27 -33.02
N PHE A 906 -18.17 -23.20 -32.24
CA PHE A 906 -18.29 -24.61 -32.58
C PHE A 906 -19.66 -25.20 -32.23
N PHE A 907 -20.23 -24.84 -31.08
CA PHE A 907 -21.47 -25.44 -30.60
C PHE A 907 -22.70 -24.65 -31.02
N VAL A 908 -22.58 -23.33 -31.23
CA VAL A 908 -23.72 -22.45 -31.59
C VAL A 908 -23.83 -22.23 -33.10
N TYR A 909 -22.74 -22.32 -33.86
CA TYR A 909 -22.76 -22.14 -35.32
C TYR A 909 -22.56 -23.46 -36.10
N LEU A 910 -21.54 -24.23 -35.71
CA LEU A 910 -21.09 -25.41 -36.47
C LEU A 910 -21.98 -26.63 -36.22
N ALA A 911 -22.28 -26.95 -34.96
CA ALA A 911 -23.13 -28.10 -34.63
C ALA A 911 -24.56 -28.01 -35.24
N PRO A 912 -25.29 -26.88 -35.17
CA PRO A 912 -26.64 -26.79 -35.75
C PRO A 912 -26.64 -26.91 -37.28
N GLN A 913 -25.64 -26.34 -37.98
CA GLN A 913 -25.57 -26.44 -39.45
C GLN A 913 -25.18 -27.83 -39.96
N VAL A 914 -24.57 -28.68 -39.12
CA VAL A 914 -24.35 -30.11 -39.43
C VAL A 914 -25.58 -30.95 -39.06
N CYS A 915 -26.26 -30.65 -37.95
CA CYS A 915 -27.44 -31.41 -37.52
C CYS A 915 -28.71 -31.13 -38.35
N ASN A 916 -28.86 -29.94 -38.95
CA ASN A 916 -30.08 -29.55 -39.67
C ASN A 916 -30.01 -29.69 -41.20
N LYS A 917 -28.99 -30.35 -41.77
CA LYS A 917 -28.97 -30.66 -43.21
C LYS A 917 -29.75 -31.95 -43.52
N PRO A 918 -30.79 -31.93 -44.37
CA PRO A 918 -31.37 -33.16 -44.91
C PRO A 918 -30.34 -33.88 -45.80
N ARG A 919 -30.44 -35.21 -45.88
CA ARG A 919 -29.40 -36.09 -46.47
C ARG A 919 -29.16 -35.95 -47.98
N GLU A 920 -29.96 -35.17 -48.70
CA GLU A 920 -30.16 -35.33 -50.15
C GLU A 920 -29.30 -34.43 -51.06
N ILE A 921 -28.44 -33.56 -50.52
CA ILE A 921 -27.66 -32.58 -51.33
C ILE A 921 -26.14 -32.69 -51.08
N THR A 922 -25.62 -33.92 -51.01
CA THR A 922 -24.16 -34.18 -50.91
C THR A 922 -23.61 -35.28 -51.83
N GLU A 923 -24.45 -35.94 -52.64
CA GLU A 923 -23.95 -36.94 -53.62
C GLU A 923 -23.25 -36.30 -54.84
N THR A 924 -23.46 -35.00 -55.08
CA THR A 924 -22.96 -34.28 -56.28
C THR A 924 -21.49 -33.84 -56.23
N VAL A 925 -20.76 -34.10 -55.14
CA VAL A 925 -19.36 -33.64 -54.96
C VAL A 925 -18.33 -34.77 -55.09
N LEU A 926 -18.77 -36.04 -55.14
CA LEU A 926 -17.88 -37.22 -55.19
C LEU A 926 -18.24 -38.19 -56.31
N ASN A 927 -18.10 -37.75 -57.58
CA ASN A 927 -17.94 -38.66 -58.72
C ASN A 927 -17.17 -37.96 -59.88
N PRO A 928 -15.93 -38.38 -60.18
CA PRO A 928 -15.31 -38.16 -61.48
C PRO A 928 -16.01 -38.97 -62.58
N ALA A 929 -15.85 -38.56 -63.85
CA ALA A 929 -16.41 -39.27 -65.00
C ALA A 929 -15.73 -40.67 -65.22
N PRO A 930 -16.43 -41.64 -65.86
CA PRO A 930 -16.04 -43.05 -65.84
C PRO A 930 -15.09 -43.47 -66.97
N SER A 931 -14.43 -44.61 -66.78
CA SER A 931 -13.79 -45.39 -67.85
C SER A 931 -14.14 -46.88 -67.72
N THR A 932 -14.90 -47.40 -68.70
CA THR A 932 -14.95 -48.79 -69.22
C THR A 932 -13.98 -49.79 -68.54
N SER A 933 -14.33 -50.98 -68.05
CA SER A 933 -15.28 -52.05 -68.46
C SER A 933 -14.86 -53.31 -67.64
N GLY A 934 -15.58 -54.43 -67.50
CA GLY A 934 -16.90 -54.88 -67.94
C GLY A 934 -17.10 -56.36 -67.53
N ASP A 935 -18.36 -56.81 -67.39
CA ASP A 935 -18.82 -58.21 -67.24
C ASP A 935 -18.33 -59.02 -65.99
N THR A 936 -19.02 -60.03 -65.43
CA THR A 936 -20.28 -60.72 -65.78
C THR A 936 -21.05 -61.19 -64.50
N GLU A 937 -22.30 -61.65 -64.64
CA GLU A 937 -23.15 -62.27 -63.60
C GLU A 937 -22.80 -63.76 -63.29
N PRO A 938 -23.62 -64.59 -62.57
CA PRO A 938 -24.39 -64.41 -61.31
C PRO A 938 -24.19 -65.56 -60.26
N GLN A 939 -24.90 -65.47 -59.12
CA GLN A 939 -25.67 -66.55 -58.41
C GLN A 939 -25.34 -66.87 -56.93
N LYS A 940 -26.41 -66.83 -56.10
CA LYS A 940 -26.76 -67.70 -54.92
C LYS A 940 -25.78 -67.78 -53.72
N ARG A 941 -26.19 -68.22 -52.50
CA ARG A 941 -27.39 -68.09 -51.64
C ARG A 941 -27.07 -68.83 -50.32
N VAL A 942 -27.58 -68.37 -49.16
CA VAL A 942 -27.61 -69.06 -47.84
C VAL A 942 -26.30 -69.10 -47.02
N ASP A 943 -26.34 -68.38 -45.87
CA ASP A 943 -25.87 -68.66 -44.49
C ASP A 943 -24.62 -69.55 -44.22
N ASN A 944 -23.79 -69.35 -43.17
CA ASN A 944 -24.07 -68.81 -41.83
C ASN A 944 -22.77 -68.54 -40.99
N LYS A 945 -22.89 -67.74 -39.90
CA LYS A 945 -22.01 -67.64 -38.70
C LYS A 945 -20.54 -67.11 -38.76
N LYS A 946 -20.29 -66.16 -37.84
CA LYS A 946 -19.05 -65.78 -37.11
C LYS A 946 -17.89 -65.04 -37.84
N ALA A 947 -17.81 -63.75 -37.51
CA ALA A 947 -16.63 -62.99 -37.06
C ALA A 947 -15.39 -62.82 -37.99
N ASN A 948 -15.23 -61.61 -38.54
CA ASN A 948 -13.91 -60.92 -38.53
C ASN A 948 -14.05 -59.38 -38.64
N ARG A 949 -12.92 -58.65 -38.51
CA ARG A 949 -12.80 -57.19 -38.60
C ARG A 949 -12.76 -56.66 -40.04
N ARG A 950 -13.49 -55.57 -40.31
CA ARG A 950 -13.16 -54.38 -41.15
C ARG A 950 -14.34 -53.40 -40.97
N SER A 951 -14.23 -52.14 -40.55
CA SER A 951 -13.22 -51.07 -40.78
C SER A 951 -13.35 -50.32 -42.12
N THR A 952 -14.57 -50.24 -42.67
CA THR A 952 -14.96 -49.22 -43.67
C THR A 952 -16.46 -48.94 -43.55
N ASP A 953 -16.83 -47.97 -42.70
CA ASP A 953 -17.93 -47.06 -43.02
C ASP A 953 -17.82 -45.76 -42.20
N ALA A 954 -18.17 -44.63 -42.80
CA ALA A 954 -18.10 -43.30 -42.17
C ALA A 954 -19.52 -42.82 -41.82
N THR A 955 -20.24 -43.65 -41.06
CA THR A 955 -21.60 -43.35 -40.64
C THR A 955 -21.61 -42.11 -39.74
N PHE A 956 -22.24 -41.02 -40.19
CA PHE A 956 -22.48 -39.85 -39.35
C PHE A 956 -23.26 -40.28 -38.08
N PRO A 957 -22.84 -39.83 -36.88
CA PRO A 957 -23.47 -40.22 -35.63
C PRO A 957 -24.90 -39.67 -35.53
N ASP A 958 -25.71 -40.27 -34.64
CA ASP A 958 -27.09 -39.83 -34.38
C ASP A 958 -27.19 -38.33 -34.08
N PRO A 959 -28.25 -37.66 -34.58
CA PRO A 959 -28.47 -36.24 -34.31
C PRO A 959 -28.58 -35.98 -32.82
N CYS A 960 -27.98 -34.89 -32.34
CA CYS A 960 -28.09 -34.53 -30.95
C CYS A 960 -29.54 -34.15 -30.62
N GLY A 961 -30.15 -34.82 -29.63
CA GLY A 961 -31.57 -34.65 -29.33
C GLY A 961 -31.93 -33.24 -28.85
N PRO A 962 -33.24 -32.92 -28.69
CA PRO A 962 -33.73 -31.58 -28.36
C PRO A 962 -33.01 -30.83 -27.21
N PRO A 963 -32.51 -31.49 -26.13
CA PRO A 963 -31.72 -30.79 -25.11
C PRO A 963 -30.44 -30.12 -25.64
N CYS A 964 -29.81 -30.66 -26.68
CA CYS A 964 -28.62 -30.06 -27.29
C CYS A 964 -28.98 -28.88 -28.19
N GLU A 965 -30.10 -28.95 -28.91
CA GLU A 965 -30.62 -27.83 -29.70
C GLU A 965 -31.00 -26.65 -28.79
N ALA A 966 -31.69 -26.91 -27.68
CA ALA A 966 -32.04 -25.90 -26.69
C ALA A 966 -30.81 -25.17 -26.12
N LEU A 967 -29.74 -25.90 -25.81
CA LEU A 967 -28.49 -25.35 -25.26
C LEU A 967 -27.60 -24.64 -26.29
N THR A 968 -27.92 -24.71 -27.59
CA THR A 968 -27.12 -24.14 -28.67
C THR A 968 -27.81 -23.03 -29.47
N LYS A 969 -29.05 -22.64 -29.12
CA LYS A 969 -29.71 -21.45 -29.69
C LYS A 969 -29.21 -20.16 -29.03
N PRO A 970 -28.90 -19.09 -29.80
CA PRO A 970 -28.43 -17.80 -29.28
C PRO A 970 -29.28 -17.19 -28.16
N GLU A 971 -30.60 -17.35 -28.22
CA GLU A 971 -31.57 -16.90 -27.22
C GLU A 971 -31.34 -17.50 -25.81
N ASN A 972 -30.87 -18.74 -25.73
CA ASN A 972 -30.71 -19.49 -24.47
C ASN A 972 -29.30 -19.36 -23.85
N ILE A 973 -28.37 -18.65 -24.51
CA ILE A 973 -26.98 -18.52 -24.05
C ILE A 973 -26.89 -17.43 -22.98
N LEU A 974 -26.59 -17.83 -21.74
CA LEU A 974 -26.40 -16.92 -20.61
C LEU A 974 -24.91 -16.65 -20.36
N ALA A 975 -24.61 -15.47 -19.79
CA ALA A 975 -23.26 -15.08 -19.38
C ALA A 975 -22.89 -15.72 -18.03
N SER A 976 -22.90 -17.06 -17.98
CA SER A 976 -22.76 -17.83 -16.75
C SER A 976 -21.81 -19.01 -16.90
N ARG A 977 -21.15 -19.37 -15.79
CA ARG A 977 -20.14 -20.44 -15.75
C ARG A 977 -20.70 -21.81 -16.18
N SER A 978 -22.01 -22.04 -16.01
CA SER A 978 -22.70 -23.23 -16.51
C SER A 978 -22.71 -23.34 -18.03
N SER A 979 -22.82 -22.22 -18.74
CA SER A 979 -22.74 -22.17 -20.21
C SER A 979 -21.33 -22.41 -20.74
N TRP A 980 -20.28 -22.13 -19.95
CA TRP A 980 -18.88 -22.21 -20.42
C TRP A 980 -18.15 -23.50 -19.97
N CYS A 981 -18.72 -24.24 -19.02
CA CYS A 981 -18.19 -25.52 -18.53
C CYS A 981 -19.00 -26.74 -19.02
N PHE A 982 -19.75 -26.58 -20.12
CA PHE A 982 -20.56 -27.66 -20.71
C PHE A 982 -19.68 -28.80 -21.24
N VAL A 983 -20.07 -30.05 -20.95
CA VAL A 983 -19.40 -31.25 -21.48
C VAL A 983 -20.03 -31.61 -22.83
N PRO A 984 -19.26 -31.68 -23.93
CA PRO A 984 -19.79 -31.89 -25.27
C PRO A 984 -20.45 -33.26 -25.44
N HIS A 985 -21.56 -33.32 -26.17
CA HIS A 985 -22.17 -34.59 -26.58
C HIS A 985 -21.19 -35.39 -27.47
N PRO A 986 -21.15 -36.74 -27.41
CA PRO A 986 -20.17 -37.53 -28.17
C PRO A 986 -20.10 -37.21 -29.67
N GLY A 987 -21.24 -36.96 -30.33
CA GLY A 987 -21.27 -36.52 -31.73
C GLY A 987 -20.65 -35.14 -31.96
N GLN A 988 -20.83 -34.19 -31.03
CA GLN A 988 -20.19 -32.86 -31.09
C GLN A 988 -18.68 -32.98 -30.85
N GLN A 989 -18.24 -33.86 -29.94
CA GLN A 989 -16.82 -34.15 -29.71
C GLN A 989 -16.17 -34.82 -30.94
N GLN A 990 -16.90 -35.67 -31.67
CA GLN A 990 -16.43 -36.22 -32.95
C GLN A 990 -16.30 -35.14 -34.01
N LEU A 991 -17.26 -34.21 -34.12
CA LEU A 991 -17.17 -33.07 -35.04
C LEU A 991 -15.99 -32.14 -34.67
N LEU A 992 -15.75 -31.90 -33.37
CA LEU A 992 -14.59 -31.12 -32.89
C LEU A 992 -13.27 -31.80 -33.23
N ASN A 993 -13.20 -33.13 -33.07
CA ASN A 993 -12.04 -33.91 -33.50
C ASN A 993 -11.86 -33.87 -35.03
N TYR A 994 -12.95 -33.88 -35.80
CA TYR A 994 -12.90 -33.73 -37.26
C TYR A 994 -12.31 -32.39 -37.67
N VAL A 995 -12.79 -31.27 -37.12
CA VAL A 995 -12.34 -29.92 -37.53
C VAL A 995 -10.91 -29.61 -37.07
N LEU A 996 -10.51 -30.10 -35.90
CA LEU A 996 -9.14 -29.90 -35.38
C LEU A 996 -8.13 -30.96 -35.86
N ASP A 997 -8.52 -31.84 -36.78
CA ASP A 997 -7.64 -32.82 -37.44
C ASP A 997 -6.56 -32.12 -38.26
N ILE A 998 -5.30 -32.24 -37.83
CA ILE A 998 -4.12 -31.67 -38.49
C ILE A 998 -3.58 -32.53 -39.65
N SER A 999 -4.15 -33.71 -39.89
CA SER A 999 -3.79 -34.56 -41.03
C SER A 999 -4.59 -34.24 -42.31
N ARG A 1000 -5.58 -33.35 -42.21
CA ARG A 1000 -6.48 -32.93 -43.31
C ARG A 1000 -6.04 -31.62 -43.98
N PRO A 1001 -6.50 -31.34 -45.22
CA PRO A 1001 -6.12 -30.14 -45.96
C PRO A 1001 -6.49 -28.85 -45.21
N LYS A 1002 -5.50 -28.00 -44.92
CA LYS A 1002 -5.68 -26.74 -44.17
C LYS A 1002 -6.68 -25.77 -44.84
N ASP A 1003 -6.72 -25.78 -46.17
CA ASP A 1003 -7.54 -24.89 -47.00
C ASP A 1003 -8.98 -25.40 -47.21
N GLU A 1004 -9.34 -26.52 -46.56
CA GLU A 1004 -10.71 -27.04 -46.56
C GLU A 1004 -11.67 -26.04 -45.90
N LEU A 1005 -12.73 -25.64 -46.61
CA LEU A 1005 -13.79 -24.79 -46.11
C LEU A 1005 -14.64 -25.54 -45.07
N ILE A 1006 -14.71 -25.01 -43.85
CA ILE A 1006 -15.47 -25.63 -42.74
C ILE A 1006 -16.75 -24.85 -42.44
N VAL A 1007 -16.71 -23.51 -42.51
CA VAL A 1007 -17.86 -22.63 -42.26
C VAL A 1007 -17.86 -21.45 -43.22
N GLU A 1008 -19.04 -21.09 -43.71
CA GLU A 1008 -19.32 -19.83 -44.41
C GLU A 1008 -20.12 -18.92 -43.45
N THR A 1009 -19.71 -17.66 -43.30
CA THR A 1009 -20.38 -16.65 -42.48
C THR A 1009 -20.84 -15.47 -43.35
N SER A 1010 -21.60 -14.53 -42.81
CA SER A 1010 -21.94 -13.30 -43.55
C SER A 1010 -20.75 -12.34 -43.75
N SER A 1011 -19.61 -12.64 -43.11
CA SER A 1011 -18.40 -11.82 -43.07
C SER A 1011 -17.19 -12.48 -43.74
N GLY A 1012 -17.24 -13.77 -44.10
CA GLY A 1012 -16.17 -14.47 -44.82
C GLY A 1012 -16.26 -16.01 -44.77
N CYS A 1013 -15.21 -16.65 -45.27
CA CYS A 1013 -15.05 -18.10 -45.28
C CYS A 1013 -14.01 -18.52 -44.23
N LEU A 1014 -14.35 -19.47 -43.35
CA LEU A 1014 -13.45 -20.04 -42.35
C LEU A 1014 -12.95 -21.41 -42.80
N THR A 1015 -11.64 -21.51 -43.03
CA THR A 1015 -10.97 -22.76 -43.37
C THR A 1015 -10.53 -23.52 -42.14
N ARG A 1016 -10.16 -24.79 -42.34
CA ARG A 1016 -9.55 -25.65 -41.31
C ARG A 1016 -8.33 -25.01 -40.63
N SER A 1017 -7.52 -24.24 -41.37
CA SER A 1017 -6.42 -23.41 -40.85
C SER A 1017 -6.87 -22.51 -39.70
N ASP A 1018 -8.00 -21.84 -39.87
CA ASP A 1018 -8.46 -20.78 -38.99
C ASP A 1018 -8.96 -21.39 -37.68
N PHE A 1019 -9.69 -22.52 -37.76
CA PHE A 1019 -10.06 -23.30 -36.59
C PHE A 1019 -8.85 -23.86 -35.82
N TRP A 1020 -7.73 -24.17 -36.48
CA TRP A 1020 -6.48 -24.51 -35.76
C TRP A 1020 -5.91 -23.34 -34.97
N THR A 1021 -6.16 -22.09 -35.35
CA THR A 1021 -5.71 -20.90 -34.58
C THR A 1021 -6.51 -20.69 -33.30
N LEU A 1022 -7.68 -21.31 -33.19
CA LEU A 1022 -8.59 -21.20 -32.04
C LEU A 1022 -8.60 -22.46 -31.16
N GLY A 1023 -8.52 -23.65 -31.76
CA GLY A 1023 -8.64 -24.95 -31.05
C GLY A 1023 -7.32 -25.61 -30.65
N LEU A 1024 -6.17 -25.06 -31.06
CA LEU A 1024 -4.83 -25.53 -30.67
C LEU A 1024 -4.04 -24.42 -29.97
N ASN A 1025 -2.86 -24.72 -29.42
CA ASN A 1025 -1.96 -23.72 -28.86
C ASN A 1025 -1.28 -22.90 -29.98
N LYS A 1026 -2.02 -21.94 -30.54
CA LYS A 1026 -1.59 -20.97 -31.55
C LYS A 1026 -2.17 -19.58 -31.18
N GLU A 1027 -1.64 -18.52 -31.80
CA GLU A 1027 -2.30 -17.20 -31.74
C GLU A 1027 -3.52 -17.21 -32.68
N MET A 1028 -4.64 -16.64 -32.22
CA MET A 1028 -5.90 -16.55 -32.96
C MET A 1028 -5.77 -15.64 -34.20
N GLU A 1029 -6.27 -16.08 -35.35
CA GLU A 1029 -6.33 -15.25 -36.56
C GLU A 1029 -7.56 -14.32 -36.55
N SER A 1030 -7.47 -13.18 -37.24
CA SER A 1030 -8.52 -12.16 -37.22
C SER A 1030 -9.78 -12.53 -38.01
N THR A 1031 -9.73 -13.41 -39.01
CA THR A 1031 -10.92 -13.94 -39.71
C THR A 1031 -11.80 -14.71 -38.74
N ILE A 1032 -11.23 -15.64 -37.97
CA ILE A 1032 -11.99 -16.40 -36.96
C ILE A 1032 -12.38 -15.53 -35.76
N GLY A 1033 -11.57 -14.53 -35.39
CA GLY A 1033 -11.94 -13.50 -34.42
C GLY A 1033 -13.17 -12.69 -34.85
N ASN A 1034 -13.23 -12.25 -36.11
CA ASN A 1034 -14.41 -11.59 -36.69
C ASN A 1034 -15.62 -12.54 -36.73
N GLY A 1035 -15.43 -13.83 -37.03
CA GLY A 1035 -16.45 -14.87 -36.93
C GLY A 1035 -17.04 -15.02 -35.51
N CYS A 1036 -16.22 -14.88 -34.46
CA CYS A 1036 -16.71 -14.79 -33.08
C CYS A 1036 -17.62 -13.58 -32.87
N PHE A 1037 -17.23 -12.41 -33.38
CA PHE A 1037 -17.97 -11.16 -33.19
C PHE A 1037 -19.31 -11.12 -33.95
N GLU A 1038 -19.40 -11.71 -35.13
CA GLU A 1038 -20.68 -11.91 -35.85
C GLU A 1038 -21.68 -12.71 -34.99
N LEU A 1039 -21.20 -13.71 -34.26
CA LEU A 1039 -22.04 -14.56 -33.41
C LEU A 1039 -22.37 -13.93 -32.07
N ILE A 1040 -21.44 -13.20 -31.45
CA ILE A 1040 -21.71 -12.37 -30.27
C ILE A 1040 -22.79 -11.33 -30.58
N THR A 1041 -22.71 -10.68 -31.75
CA THR A 1041 -23.73 -9.75 -32.26
C THR A 1041 -25.11 -10.42 -32.30
N LYS A 1042 -25.21 -11.64 -32.86
CA LYS A 1042 -26.45 -12.43 -32.92
C LYS A 1042 -27.00 -12.81 -31.54
N ILE A 1043 -26.14 -13.14 -30.56
CA ILE A 1043 -26.51 -13.49 -29.17
C ILE A 1043 -26.97 -12.26 -28.33
N VAL A 1044 -26.49 -11.07 -28.67
CA VAL A 1044 -26.89 -9.81 -28.01
C VAL A 1044 -28.18 -9.27 -28.64
N GLN A 1045 -28.30 -9.31 -29.96
CA GLN A 1045 -29.52 -8.94 -30.69
C GLN A 1045 -30.71 -9.83 -30.33
N SER A 1046 -30.52 -11.13 -30.10
CA SER A 1046 -31.61 -12.03 -29.64
C SER A 1046 -32.16 -11.68 -28.26
N LYS A 1047 -31.54 -10.75 -27.54
CA LYS A 1047 -31.98 -10.23 -26.23
C LYS A 1047 -32.55 -8.82 -26.31
N GLY A 1048 -32.74 -8.29 -27.53
CA GLY A 1048 -33.27 -6.95 -27.77
C GLY A 1048 -32.28 -5.81 -27.54
N ILE A 1049 -30.98 -6.11 -27.40
CA ILE A 1049 -29.91 -5.12 -27.19
C ILE A 1049 -29.24 -4.82 -28.54
N SER A 1050 -29.06 -3.54 -28.86
CA SER A 1050 -28.36 -3.11 -30.07
C SER A 1050 -26.85 -3.01 -29.84
N ILE A 1051 -26.08 -3.66 -30.71
CA ILE A 1051 -24.62 -3.72 -30.61
C ILE A 1051 -23.96 -3.51 -31.97
N TYR A 1052 -22.88 -2.75 -31.97
CA TYR A 1052 -21.93 -2.63 -33.07
C TYR A 1052 -20.56 -3.16 -32.64
N ILE A 1053 -19.94 -4.02 -33.46
CA ILE A 1053 -18.57 -4.51 -33.24
C ILE A 1053 -17.76 -4.21 -34.50
N GLU A 1054 -16.65 -3.49 -34.33
CA GLU A 1054 -15.74 -3.15 -35.43
C GLU A 1054 -14.87 -4.35 -35.85
N ASN A 1055 -14.48 -4.41 -37.13
CA ASN A 1055 -13.67 -5.47 -37.69
C ASN A 1055 -12.19 -5.37 -37.25
N LEU A 1056 -11.58 -6.49 -36.85
CA LEU A 1056 -10.18 -6.59 -36.42
C LEU A 1056 -9.15 -6.06 -37.44
N TYR A 1057 -9.44 -6.17 -38.73
CA TYR A 1057 -8.58 -5.61 -39.78
C TYR A 1057 -8.70 -4.09 -39.87
N VAL A 1058 -9.89 -3.53 -39.59
CA VAL A 1058 -10.15 -2.09 -39.65
C VAL A 1058 -9.50 -1.37 -38.47
N THR A 1059 -9.71 -1.84 -37.24
CA THR A 1059 -9.12 -1.22 -36.04
C THR A 1059 -7.59 -1.17 -36.08
N ARG A 1060 -6.95 -2.16 -36.73
CA ARG A 1060 -5.49 -2.20 -36.90
C ARG A 1060 -4.98 -1.03 -37.76
N THR A 1061 -5.80 -0.48 -38.67
CA THR A 1061 -5.44 0.68 -39.50
C THR A 1061 -5.44 2.01 -38.73
N TRP A 1062 -6.13 2.10 -37.59
CA TRP A 1062 -6.13 3.30 -36.75
C TRP A 1062 -4.79 3.49 -36.01
N LEU A 1063 -4.03 2.41 -35.87
CA LEU A 1063 -2.73 2.39 -35.21
C LEU A 1063 -1.59 2.66 -36.20
N ALA A 1064 -0.43 3.05 -35.68
CA ALA A 1064 0.78 3.23 -36.48
C ALA A 1064 1.17 1.91 -37.22
N PRO A 1065 1.67 1.99 -38.47
CA PRO A 1065 2.02 3.21 -39.20
C PRO A 1065 0.87 3.91 -39.95
N TYR A 1066 -0.33 3.31 -40.00
CA TYR A 1066 -1.41 3.73 -40.90
C TYR A 1066 -2.19 4.96 -40.41
N GLY A 1067 -2.49 5.03 -39.10
CA GLY A 1067 -3.07 6.22 -38.47
C GLY A 1067 -4.42 6.68 -39.06
N CYS A 1068 -5.22 5.76 -39.60
CA CYS A 1068 -6.50 6.06 -40.23
C CYS A 1068 -7.52 6.62 -39.23
N ASP A 1069 -8.27 7.62 -39.66
CA ASP A 1069 -9.34 8.30 -38.91
C ASP A 1069 -10.48 7.33 -38.51
N PRO A 1070 -10.64 7.00 -37.20
CA PRO A 1070 -11.65 6.04 -36.76
C PRO A 1070 -13.09 6.49 -37.01
N LEU A 1071 -13.35 7.80 -37.09
CA LEU A 1071 -14.71 8.34 -37.26
C LEU A 1071 -15.34 7.95 -38.62
N ARG A 1072 -14.53 7.45 -39.56
CA ARG A 1072 -14.96 6.97 -40.89
C ARG A 1072 -15.50 5.55 -40.90
N SER A 1073 -15.23 4.76 -39.86
CA SER A 1073 -15.64 3.35 -39.82
C SER A 1073 -16.98 3.14 -39.09
N PHE A 1074 -17.32 4.02 -38.14
CA PHE A 1074 -18.58 3.92 -37.39
C PHE A 1074 -19.82 4.11 -38.28
N PRO A 1075 -20.92 3.38 -38.02
CA PRO A 1075 -22.18 3.58 -38.72
C PRO A 1075 -22.83 4.91 -38.31
N THR A 1076 -23.63 5.50 -39.21
CA THR A 1076 -24.26 6.83 -39.03
C THR A 1076 -25.21 6.92 -37.83
N ASP A 1077 -25.66 5.79 -37.31
CA ASP A 1077 -26.53 5.64 -36.15
C ASP A 1077 -25.82 5.04 -34.92
N ALA A 1078 -24.48 4.95 -34.90
CA ALA A 1078 -23.70 4.48 -33.73
C ALA A 1078 -24.13 5.15 -32.40
N GLN A 1079 -24.49 6.42 -32.46
CA GLN A 1079 -25.08 7.23 -31.38
C GLN A 1079 -26.43 6.72 -30.80
N ARG A 1080 -27.00 5.65 -31.38
CA ARG A 1080 -28.24 4.97 -30.96
C ARG A 1080 -28.01 3.50 -30.58
N MET A 1081 -26.77 3.00 -30.70
CA MET A 1081 -26.42 1.65 -30.26
C MET A 1081 -26.27 1.63 -28.74
N ASP A 1082 -26.73 0.57 -28.09
CA ASP A 1082 -26.57 0.39 -26.65
C ASP A 1082 -25.12 0.05 -26.29
N ILE A 1083 -24.46 -0.74 -27.15
CA ILE A 1083 -23.09 -1.22 -26.99
C ILE A 1083 -22.27 -0.98 -28.27
N ILE A 1084 -21.06 -0.45 -28.12
CA ILE A 1084 -20.02 -0.36 -29.17
C ILE A 1084 -18.76 -1.09 -28.69
N VAL A 1085 -18.29 -2.07 -29.46
CA VAL A 1085 -17.06 -2.85 -29.17
C VAL A 1085 -16.01 -2.61 -30.24
N LEU A 1086 -14.80 -2.25 -29.81
CA LEU A 1086 -13.66 -1.95 -30.66
C LEU A 1086 -12.52 -2.93 -30.34
N PRO A 1087 -12.32 -4.01 -31.13
CA PRO A 1087 -11.29 -5.00 -30.84
C PRO A 1087 -9.93 -4.55 -31.39
N LEU A 1088 -8.94 -4.39 -30.53
CA LEU A 1088 -7.60 -3.89 -30.87
C LEU A 1088 -6.57 -5.02 -30.86
N TRP A 1089 -5.73 -5.10 -31.89
CA TRP A 1089 -4.57 -6.00 -31.89
C TRP A 1089 -3.27 -5.23 -31.63
N THR A 1090 -2.50 -5.73 -30.67
CA THR A 1090 -1.10 -5.39 -30.43
C THR A 1090 -0.26 -6.67 -30.58
N PRO A 1091 1.05 -6.60 -30.90
CA PRO A 1091 1.85 -7.80 -31.12
C PRO A 1091 1.80 -8.77 -29.94
N GLY A 1092 1.22 -9.97 -30.16
CA GLY A 1092 1.02 -11.00 -29.15
C GLY A 1092 -0.20 -10.82 -28.22
N HIS A 1093 -1.07 -9.82 -28.42
CA HIS A 1093 -2.23 -9.59 -27.54
C HIS A 1093 -3.41 -8.88 -28.25
N PHE A 1094 -4.57 -9.53 -28.28
CA PHE A 1094 -5.88 -8.92 -28.60
C PHE A 1094 -6.50 -8.26 -27.36
N GLN A 1095 -7.08 -7.09 -27.52
CA GLN A 1095 -7.74 -6.30 -26.48
C GLN A 1095 -9.15 -5.92 -26.95
N LEU A 1096 -10.07 -5.66 -26.03
CA LEU A 1096 -11.40 -5.11 -26.32
C LEU A 1096 -11.55 -3.76 -25.63
N CYS A 1097 -11.97 -2.75 -26.38
CA CYS A 1097 -12.52 -1.51 -25.87
C CYS A 1097 -14.05 -1.56 -26.00
N GLU A 1098 -14.77 -1.03 -25.01
CA GLU A 1098 -16.23 -1.04 -24.95
C GLU A 1098 -16.76 0.36 -24.58
N SER A 1099 -17.85 0.77 -25.21
CA SER A 1099 -18.66 1.93 -24.85
C SER A 1099 -20.12 1.49 -24.70
N CYS A 1100 -20.78 1.92 -23.62
CA CYS A 1100 -22.15 1.55 -23.28
C CYS A 1100 -22.93 2.80 -22.83
N SER A 1101 -24.20 2.89 -23.22
CA SER A 1101 -25.05 4.10 -23.11
C SER A 1101 -25.73 4.30 -21.74
N GLU A 1102 -25.65 3.33 -20.83
CA GLU A 1102 -26.42 3.33 -19.56
C GLU A 1102 -25.92 4.34 -18.52
N ASP A 1103 -26.40 5.58 -18.62
CA ASP A 1103 -26.44 6.58 -17.54
C ASP A 1103 -27.72 7.44 -17.67
N HIS A 1104 -28.88 6.78 -17.55
CA HIS A 1104 -30.24 7.34 -17.76
C HIS A 1104 -30.66 8.49 -16.80
N SER A 1105 -29.71 9.10 -16.08
CA SER A 1105 -29.98 10.16 -15.10
C SER A 1105 -28.96 11.32 -15.05
N ARG A 1106 -28.12 11.55 -16.10
CA ARG A 1106 -27.50 12.87 -16.41
C ARG A 1106 -26.63 12.85 -17.70
N ALA A 1107 -27.22 13.07 -18.87
CA ALA A 1107 -26.48 13.22 -20.13
C ALA A 1107 -27.12 14.22 -21.12
N VAL A 1108 -27.03 15.53 -20.83
CA VAL A 1108 -27.29 16.59 -21.84
C VAL A 1108 -25.94 17.09 -22.36
N VAL A 1109 -25.32 16.33 -23.25
CA VAL A 1109 -24.09 16.75 -23.95
C VAL A 1109 -24.50 17.61 -25.16
N ARG A 1110 -23.98 18.83 -25.25
CA ARG A 1110 -24.27 19.74 -26.38
C ARG A 1110 -23.38 19.42 -27.59
N LYS A 1111 -23.94 19.66 -28.78
CA LYS A 1111 -23.47 19.19 -30.09
C LYS A 1111 -22.30 20.00 -30.67
N LYS A 1112 -21.18 20.12 -29.94
CA LYS A 1112 -19.88 20.65 -30.41
C LYS A 1112 -18.74 19.93 -29.68
N GLU A 1113 -17.59 19.83 -30.34
CA GLU A 1113 -16.35 19.22 -29.81
C GLU A 1113 -16.41 17.68 -29.64
N LEU A 1114 -16.91 17.04 -30.70
CA LEU A 1114 -16.16 15.99 -31.41
C LEU A 1114 -15.52 16.64 -32.65
#